data_AF-A0AAU3ILH5-F1
#
_entry.id   AF-A0AAU3ILH5-F1
#
_cell.length_a   1.000
_cell.length_b   1.000
_cell.length_c   1.000
_cell.angle_alpha   90.00
_cell.angle_beta   90.00
_cell.angle_gamma   90.00
#
_symmetry.space_group_name_H-M   'P 1'
#
loop_
_entity.id
_entity.type
_entity.pdbx_description
1 polymer ?
#
loop_
_entity_poly.entity_id
_entity_poly.type
_entity_poly.pdbx_seq_one_letter_code
_entity_poly.pdbx_strand_id
1 'polypeptide(L)'
;MRTRALSTGALPRSRRRIALLAAATVSGGLLVGLAQTPASAAVACDVQYALNSWGSGSGGFTASLDIKNLGDPISSWTLKFTFPNGQKLDNGWSANWSQSGTTVTGTSMSWNGSLGTGATTNVGFQGTWSGSNNKPASFSINGVTCGAVQSPSPSASPSRSPSPSPSASPSRSPSPSPSASPSASPSASPSASPSASPSTGPDNQYVKNFLTMYNKIHDPANGYFSPQGVPYHSVETLLVEAPDQGHETTSEAYSYYLWLEAMYGKVTGDWTKFNTAWQSMEKYIIPARTDQPTNDKYDPSKPATYAGEWNNINQYPSKLDSGVSVGSDPIANELKSAYGTSDIYGMHWLLDVDNVYGFGRCGDGTTKPAYINTYQRGPEESVFETIPQPSCDTFAFGGKNGFLDLFTGDASYAKQWKYTNAPDADARAVQAAYWALTWATEQGKQSQISTSVSNAAKMGDYLRYAMYDKYFKQPNCTSTSCPAGTGKNASNYLLSWYYAWGGATDTSAGWAWRIGSSHNHGGYQNPMAAWALSSVNALKPKGSTAVTDWSTSLTRQLQFYKWLQSAEGAIGGGATNSWEGHYAAPPSGLPKFFGMAYDWEPVYHDPPSNQWFGFQAWSMERVAELYYATGNADAKSVLDKWVTWALSGTTVNSDGTYRIPSTLRWTGQPDSSFSGTGMPAANTGLHVTIQDYTDDIGVAGSYAKVLMFYAAKANHAQAKAAAKAILDGIWKNNQDAKGVSIPETRNDYSRLADPIYVPSGWTGKMPNGDPINSSSTFISIRSWYKNDPDWSKVQSFLNGGSAPVFRYHRFWAQTDVATALGQYGLLFPNG
;
A
#
# COMPACT_ATOMS: atom_id res chain seq x y z
N MET A 1 20.82 64.72 28.61
CA MET A 1 19.67 65.66 28.48
C MET A 1 18.99 65.34 27.15
N ARG A 2 17.74 64.84 27.13
CA ARG A 2 16.49 65.60 26.84
C ARG A 2 16.59 66.42 25.54
N THR A 3 15.70 66.29 24.54
CA THR A 3 14.22 66.25 24.61
C THR A 3 13.51 65.43 23.51
N ARG A 4 12.22 65.09 23.74
CA ARG A 4 11.19 64.57 22.80
C ARG A 4 9.99 65.53 22.74
N ALA A 5 9.29 65.60 21.60
CA ALA A 5 7.84 65.88 21.40
C ALA A 5 7.53 65.65 19.88
N LEU A 6 6.48 65.01 19.34
CA LEU A 6 5.04 64.83 19.63
C LEU A 6 4.16 66.10 19.51
N SER A 7 3.28 66.21 18.49
CA SER A 7 1.83 65.90 18.63
C SER A 7 0.95 66.23 17.39
N THR A 8 0.08 65.28 17.02
CA THR A 8 -1.34 65.33 16.55
C THR A 8 -2.03 66.62 16.03
N GLY A 9 -2.95 66.47 15.06
CA GLY A 9 -4.13 67.35 14.86
C GLY A 9 -4.95 67.08 13.57
N ALA A 10 -6.29 67.13 13.61
CA ALA A 10 -7.18 66.81 12.46
C ALA A 10 -8.52 67.59 12.44
N LEU A 11 -9.27 67.49 11.31
CA LEU A 11 -10.68 67.95 11.04
C LEU A 11 -10.88 69.47 10.77
N PRO A 12 -12.03 69.98 10.24
CA PRO A 12 -13.33 69.33 9.87
C PRO A 12 -14.03 69.72 8.51
N ARG A 13 -15.15 69.01 8.25
CA ARG A 13 -16.36 69.19 7.37
C ARG A 13 -16.74 70.64 6.91
N SER A 14 -17.48 70.92 5.81
CA SER A 14 -18.89 70.49 5.54
C SER A 14 -19.61 71.03 4.26
N ARG A 15 -20.65 70.29 3.77
CA ARG A 15 -22.00 70.70 3.18
C ARG A 15 -22.11 71.46 1.81
N ARG A 16 -22.70 70.85 0.74
CA ARG A 16 -24.12 70.90 0.19
C ARG A 16 -24.43 72.13 -0.74
N ARG A 17 -25.20 72.11 -1.85
CA ARG A 17 -26.51 71.45 -2.20
C ARG A 17 -26.98 71.70 -3.70
N ILE A 18 -27.93 70.88 -4.23
CA ILE A 18 -28.93 71.12 -5.36
C ILE A 18 -28.38 71.13 -6.82
N ALA A 19 -28.76 70.31 -7.84
CA ALA A 19 -30.02 69.74 -8.45
C ALA A 19 -30.65 70.65 -9.55
N LEU A 20 -31.30 70.24 -10.68
CA LEU A 20 -32.10 69.08 -11.19
C LEU A 20 -31.88 68.87 -12.75
N LEU A 21 -32.58 68.05 -13.58
CA LEU A 21 -33.06 66.63 -13.57
C LEU A 21 -33.95 66.31 -14.84
N ALA A 22 -33.61 65.34 -15.72
CA ALA A 22 -34.50 64.68 -16.72
C ALA A 22 -33.91 63.31 -17.19
N ALA A 23 -34.44 62.13 -16.80
CA ALA A 23 -35.57 61.33 -17.36
C ALA A 23 -35.26 60.65 -18.72
N ALA A 24 -35.44 59.34 -18.95
CA ALA A 24 -36.34 58.31 -18.36
C ALA A 24 -35.70 56.88 -18.36
N THR A 25 -35.75 56.10 -17.26
CA THR A 25 -36.59 54.88 -16.97
C THR A 25 -36.55 53.75 -18.03
N VAL A 26 -36.50 52.45 -17.73
CA VAL A 26 -37.29 51.57 -16.83
C VAL A 26 -36.44 50.30 -16.57
N SER A 27 -36.38 49.56 -15.43
CA SER A 27 -36.93 49.61 -14.06
C SER A 27 -36.11 48.69 -13.12
N GLY A 28 -36.32 48.76 -11.80
CA GLY A 28 -35.88 47.73 -10.82
C GLY A 28 -36.76 47.78 -9.56
N GLY A 29 -37.21 46.62 -9.05
CA GLY A 29 -38.26 46.54 -8.02
C GLY A 29 -37.95 45.59 -6.86
N LEU A 30 -37.94 46.16 -5.64
CA LEU A 30 -38.09 45.55 -4.31
C LEU A 30 -37.33 44.23 -4.00
N LEU A 31 -36.22 44.38 -3.26
CA LEU A 31 -35.82 43.39 -2.25
C LEU A 31 -36.38 43.82 -0.88
N VAL A 32 -37.30 43.02 -0.33
CA VAL A 32 -37.70 43.12 1.08
C VAL A 32 -36.72 42.29 1.91
N GLY A 33 -36.12 42.90 2.92
CA GLY A 33 -35.12 42.24 3.75
C GLY A 33 -35.69 41.10 4.60
N LEU A 34 -35.35 39.86 4.25
CA LEU A 34 -35.36 38.74 5.19
C LEU A 34 -34.05 38.76 5.96
N ALA A 35 -34.11 38.72 7.28
CA ALA A 35 -32.92 38.53 8.10
C ALA A 35 -32.35 37.13 7.82
N GLN A 36 -31.19 37.08 7.15
CA GLN A 36 -30.47 35.82 6.98
C GLN A 36 -29.99 35.35 8.35
N THR A 37 -30.55 34.24 8.83
CA THR A 37 -29.86 33.41 9.82
C THR A 37 -28.49 33.03 9.23
N PRO A 38 -27.39 33.06 10.02
CA PRO A 38 -26.10 32.62 9.51
C PRO A 38 -26.24 31.19 8.98
N ALA A 39 -25.75 30.95 7.77
CA ALA A 39 -25.65 29.59 7.25
C ALA A 39 -24.75 28.81 8.21
N SER A 40 -25.29 27.76 8.83
CA SER A 40 -24.51 26.93 9.74
C SER A 40 -23.45 26.20 8.93
N ALA A 41 -22.19 26.33 9.36
CA ALA A 41 -21.08 25.53 8.86
C ALA A 41 -21.44 24.04 8.88
N ALA A 42 -20.97 23.28 7.89
CA ALA A 42 -21.32 21.88 7.71
C ALA A 42 -20.51 21.00 8.67
N VAL A 43 -20.84 21.04 9.96
CA VAL A 43 -20.19 20.24 11.01
C VAL A 43 -20.60 18.77 10.88
N ALA A 44 -19.95 18.03 9.98
CA ALA A 44 -19.83 16.59 10.13
C ALA A 44 -18.92 16.31 11.35
N CYS A 45 -19.25 15.30 12.14
CA CYS A 45 -18.44 14.87 13.27
C CYS A 45 -18.46 13.35 13.42
N ASP A 46 -17.40 12.83 14.02
CA ASP A 46 -17.32 11.48 14.59
C ASP A 46 -16.96 11.59 16.07
N VAL A 47 -17.54 10.72 16.90
CA VAL A 47 -17.32 10.69 18.34
C VAL A 47 -17.18 9.24 18.77
N GLN A 48 -15.96 8.82 19.06
CA GLN A 48 -15.70 7.51 19.63
C GLN A 48 -15.91 7.55 21.14
N TYR A 49 -16.49 6.50 21.73
CA TYR A 49 -16.81 6.43 23.16
C TYR A 49 -16.28 5.11 23.73
N ALA A 50 -15.16 5.19 24.45
CA ALA A 50 -14.56 4.07 25.17
C ALA A 50 -15.06 4.05 26.62
N LEU A 51 -15.69 2.95 27.03
CA LEU A 51 -16.29 2.77 28.36
C LEU A 51 -15.48 1.75 29.18
N ASN A 52 -15.11 2.13 30.40
CA ASN A 52 -14.57 1.21 31.40
C ASN A 52 -15.42 1.28 32.68
N SER A 53 -16.10 0.19 33.04
CA SER A 53 -17.08 0.16 34.13
C SER A 53 -16.78 -0.94 35.16
N TRP A 54 -17.06 -0.66 36.43
CA TRP A 54 -16.91 -1.60 37.54
C TRP A 54 -18.18 -1.65 38.41
N GLY A 55 -18.31 -2.71 39.21
CA GLY A 55 -19.47 -2.99 40.06
C GLY A 55 -20.42 -4.04 39.48
N SER A 56 -21.39 -4.48 40.30
CA SER A 56 -22.41 -5.46 39.92
C SER A 56 -23.77 -5.00 40.46
N GLY A 57 -24.77 -4.87 39.59
CA GLY A 57 -26.06 -4.24 39.90
C GLY A 57 -26.00 -2.71 40.09
N SER A 58 -24.89 -2.19 40.62
CA SER A 58 -24.55 -0.76 40.65
C SER A 58 -23.03 -0.58 40.76
N GLY A 59 -22.51 0.55 40.30
CA GLY A 59 -21.10 0.87 40.44
C GLY A 59 -20.68 2.16 39.75
N GLY A 60 -19.38 2.26 39.45
CA GLY A 60 -18.78 3.42 38.78
C GLY A 60 -18.31 3.09 37.36
N PHE A 61 -17.96 4.13 36.61
CA PHE A 61 -17.31 4.00 35.31
C PHE A 61 -16.47 5.23 34.97
N THR A 62 -15.50 5.05 34.08
CA THR A 62 -14.84 6.12 33.32
C THR A 62 -15.22 6.00 31.84
N ALA A 63 -15.30 7.15 31.18
CA ALA A 63 -15.52 7.26 29.75
C ALA A 63 -14.46 8.16 29.12
N SER A 64 -13.84 7.69 28.05
CA SER A 64 -12.93 8.46 27.19
C SER A 64 -13.60 8.67 25.83
N LEU A 65 -13.50 9.89 25.30
CA LEU A 65 -14.19 10.32 24.10
C LEU A 65 -13.24 11.06 23.17
N ASP A 66 -13.08 10.54 21.96
CA ASP A 66 -12.36 11.22 20.89
C ASP A 66 -13.36 11.95 20.00
N ILE A 67 -13.32 13.28 20.06
CA ILE A 67 -14.16 14.17 19.26
C ILE A 67 -13.38 14.56 18.00
N LYS A 68 -13.77 14.01 16.85
CA LYS A 68 -13.18 14.32 15.55
C LYS A 68 -14.10 15.26 14.77
N ASN A 69 -13.58 16.43 14.39
CA ASN A 69 -14.26 17.30 13.45
C ASN A 69 -14.06 16.74 12.04
N LEU A 70 -15.14 16.47 11.30
CA LEU A 70 -15.12 16.05 9.90
C LEU A 70 -15.66 17.14 8.97
N GLY A 71 -16.14 18.25 9.53
CA GLY A 71 -16.67 19.40 8.81
C GLY A 71 -15.71 20.58 8.76
N ASP A 72 -16.24 21.76 8.47
CA ASP A 72 -15.48 23.03 8.49
C ASP A 72 -14.74 23.24 9.82
N PRO A 73 -13.57 23.89 9.84
CA PRO A 73 -12.83 24.19 11.07
C PRO A 73 -13.69 24.95 12.12
N ILE A 74 -13.75 24.42 13.34
CA ILE A 74 -14.48 25.02 14.46
C ILE A 74 -13.51 25.59 15.49
N SER A 75 -13.83 26.77 16.04
CA SER A 75 -13.02 27.44 17.07
C SER A 75 -13.38 27.04 18.50
N SER A 76 -14.53 26.40 18.68
CA SER A 76 -15.00 25.80 19.93
C SER A 76 -15.99 24.67 19.61
N TRP A 77 -16.16 23.74 20.54
CA TRP A 77 -17.10 22.63 20.39
C TRP A 77 -17.93 22.44 21.66
N THR A 78 -19.19 22.06 21.45
CA THR A 78 -20.14 21.64 22.47
C THR A 78 -20.62 20.23 22.13
N LEU A 79 -20.13 19.25 22.87
CA LEU A 79 -20.59 17.87 22.81
C LEU A 79 -21.88 17.71 23.62
N LYS A 80 -22.87 17.04 23.02
CA LYS A 80 -24.12 16.67 23.71
C LYS A 80 -24.55 15.26 23.36
N PHE A 81 -24.91 14.48 24.37
CA PHE A 81 -25.47 13.12 24.25
C PHE A 81 -26.41 12.80 25.42
N THR A 82 -27.02 11.62 25.41
CA THR A 82 -27.94 11.17 26.47
C THR A 82 -27.53 9.82 27.04
N PHE A 83 -27.49 9.72 28.36
CA PHE A 83 -27.28 8.47 29.09
C PHE A 83 -28.53 7.57 29.01
N PRO A 84 -28.43 6.33 28.50
CA PRO A 84 -29.60 5.47 28.26
C PRO A 84 -30.15 4.76 29.50
N ASN A 85 -29.40 4.67 30.60
CA ASN A 85 -29.71 3.84 31.77
C ASN A 85 -29.61 4.60 33.11
N GLY A 86 -30.01 5.87 33.13
CA GLY A 86 -30.09 6.65 34.37
C GLY A 86 -28.75 7.00 35.02
N GLN A 87 -27.62 6.79 34.31
CA GLN A 87 -26.28 7.10 34.79
C GLN A 87 -26.13 8.56 35.25
N LYS A 88 -25.19 8.79 36.17
CA LYS A 88 -24.87 10.09 36.75
C LYS A 88 -23.40 10.44 36.50
N LEU A 89 -23.16 11.58 35.90
CA LEU A 89 -21.87 12.24 35.79
C LEU A 89 -21.44 12.73 37.18
N ASP A 90 -20.20 12.41 37.59
CA ASP A 90 -19.64 12.90 38.85
C ASP A 90 -18.65 14.05 38.60
N ASN A 91 -17.63 13.83 37.75
CA ASN A 91 -16.63 14.83 37.37
C ASN A 91 -15.95 14.44 36.04
N GLY A 92 -15.18 15.33 35.42
CA GLY A 92 -14.39 14.99 34.23
C GLY A 92 -13.22 15.93 33.95
N TRP A 93 -12.54 15.69 32.83
CA TRP A 93 -11.34 16.38 32.38
C TRP A 93 -11.45 16.81 30.91
N SER A 94 -10.58 17.74 30.51
CA SER A 94 -10.46 18.30 29.16
C SER A 94 -11.73 18.95 28.56
N ALA A 95 -12.81 19.09 29.35
CA ALA A 95 -14.02 19.81 29.00
C ALA A 95 -14.71 20.33 30.28
N ASN A 96 -15.54 21.36 30.14
CA ASN A 96 -16.49 21.72 31.20
C ASN A 96 -17.73 20.83 31.04
N TRP A 97 -17.91 19.88 31.96
CA TRP A 97 -18.99 18.89 31.91
C TRP A 97 -20.19 19.29 32.77
N SER A 98 -21.40 18.95 32.31
CA SER A 98 -22.65 19.14 33.05
C SER A 98 -23.68 18.06 32.65
N GLN A 99 -24.62 17.77 33.55
CA GLN A 99 -25.75 16.87 33.27
C GLN A 99 -27.07 17.52 33.72
N SER A 100 -28.10 17.44 32.89
CA SER A 100 -29.48 17.79 33.22
C SER A 100 -30.41 16.65 32.81
N GLY A 101 -31.14 16.08 33.78
CA GLY A 101 -31.90 14.84 33.56
C GLY A 101 -30.98 13.68 33.16
N THR A 102 -31.17 13.15 31.96
CA THR A 102 -30.31 12.13 31.32
C THR A 102 -29.35 12.72 30.29
N THR A 103 -29.45 14.01 29.95
CA THR A 103 -28.62 14.67 28.94
C THR A 103 -27.32 15.17 29.54
N VAL A 104 -26.19 14.79 28.93
CA VAL A 104 -24.85 15.28 29.26
C VAL A 104 -24.42 16.32 28.23
N THR A 105 -23.77 17.38 28.69
CA THR A 105 -23.16 18.41 27.83
C THR A 105 -21.73 18.68 28.28
N GLY A 106 -20.78 18.59 27.35
CA GLY A 106 -19.38 18.97 27.54
C GLY A 106 -19.00 20.10 26.60
N THR A 107 -18.45 21.20 27.11
CA THR A 107 -17.95 22.31 26.28
C THR A 107 -16.43 22.41 26.33
N SER A 108 -15.81 22.71 25.20
CA SER A 108 -14.36 22.83 25.04
C SER A 108 -13.70 23.77 26.04
N MET A 109 -12.47 23.44 26.43
CA MET A 109 -11.57 24.35 27.14
C MET A 109 -10.92 25.33 26.15
N SER A 110 -10.34 26.42 26.66
CA SER A 110 -9.69 27.45 25.82
C SER A 110 -8.51 26.95 24.99
N TRP A 111 -7.96 25.78 25.30
CA TRP A 111 -6.79 25.19 24.65
C TRP A 111 -7.11 24.00 23.72
N ASN A 112 -8.34 23.47 23.72
CA ASN A 112 -8.77 22.40 22.81
C ASN A 112 -10.08 22.68 22.04
N GLY A 113 -10.59 23.92 22.07
CA GLY A 113 -11.77 24.30 21.28
C GLY A 113 -11.53 24.36 19.78
N SER A 114 -10.32 24.71 19.35
CA SER A 114 -9.97 24.86 17.94
C SER A 114 -9.67 23.51 17.29
N LEU A 115 -10.63 22.97 16.53
CA LEU A 115 -10.48 21.74 15.75
C LEU A 115 -10.63 22.04 14.25
N GLY A 116 -9.52 21.94 13.52
CA GLY A 116 -9.55 21.92 12.05
C GLY A 116 -10.32 20.70 11.51
N THR A 117 -10.62 20.69 10.22
CA THR A 117 -11.16 19.51 9.54
C THR A 117 -10.20 18.34 9.69
N GLY A 118 -10.70 17.17 10.10
CA GLY A 118 -9.89 15.99 10.42
C GLY A 118 -9.26 16.00 11.83
N ALA A 119 -9.18 17.15 12.51
CA ALA A 119 -8.57 17.26 13.83
C ALA A 119 -9.43 16.58 14.90
N THR A 120 -8.75 15.95 15.87
CA THR A 120 -9.37 15.19 16.96
C THR A 120 -8.92 15.75 18.31
N THR A 121 -9.80 15.75 19.32
CA THR A 121 -9.41 15.98 20.71
C THR A 121 -9.99 14.93 21.63
N ASN A 122 -9.17 14.44 22.56
CA ASN A 122 -9.59 13.51 23.59
C ASN A 122 -10.11 14.25 24.83
N VAL A 123 -11.29 13.86 25.30
CA VAL A 123 -11.89 14.31 26.56
C VAL A 123 -12.49 13.15 27.32
N GLY A 124 -12.73 13.31 28.62
CA GLY A 124 -13.31 12.21 29.39
C GLY A 124 -13.90 12.62 30.71
N PHE A 125 -14.62 11.68 31.31
CA PHE A 125 -15.30 11.87 32.59
C PHE A 125 -15.47 10.55 33.34
N GLN A 126 -15.91 10.66 34.59
CA GLN A 126 -16.30 9.54 35.43
C GLN A 126 -17.72 9.72 35.97
N GLY A 127 -18.37 8.62 36.30
CA GLY A 127 -19.75 8.62 36.78
C GLY A 127 -20.16 7.34 37.48
N THR A 128 -21.41 7.32 37.94
CA THR A 128 -22.07 6.17 38.58
C THR A 128 -23.24 5.64 37.77
N TRP A 129 -23.57 4.36 37.96
CA TRP A 129 -24.63 3.65 37.26
C TRP A 129 -25.35 2.64 38.17
N SER A 130 -26.60 2.31 37.82
CA SER A 130 -27.41 1.28 38.49
C SER A 130 -28.25 0.50 37.46
N GLY A 131 -28.35 -0.81 37.63
CA GLY A 131 -29.06 -1.71 36.71
C GLY A 131 -28.25 -2.05 35.45
N SER A 132 -28.06 -1.08 34.55
CA SER A 132 -27.31 -1.26 33.31
C SER A 132 -26.46 -0.03 33.00
N ASN A 133 -25.42 -0.19 32.17
CA ASN A 133 -24.52 0.90 31.79
C ASN A 133 -24.19 0.86 30.30
N ASN A 134 -25.21 0.98 29.44
CA ASN A 134 -25.00 0.98 28.00
C ASN A 134 -24.40 2.33 27.54
N LYS A 135 -23.58 2.30 26.50
CA LYS A 135 -23.04 3.50 25.86
C LYS A 135 -24.15 4.36 25.22
N PRO A 136 -24.00 5.69 25.13
CA PRO A 136 -24.90 6.55 24.37
C PRO A 136 -24.99 6.09 22.90
N ALA A 137 -26.18 6.17 22.31
CA ALA A 137 -26.43 5.75 20.93
C ALA A 137 -26.19 6.85 19.88
N SER A 138 -26.15 8.11 20.30
CA SER A 138 -25.94 9.26 19.43
C SER A 138 -25.25 10.40 20.16
N PHE A 139 -24.41 11.12 19.41
CA PHE A 139 -23.66 12.29 19.85
C PHE A 139 -23.93 13.46 18.90
N SER A 140 -23.78 14.68 19.39
CA SER A 140 -23.83 15.89 18.54
C SER A 140 -22.74 16.87 18.95
N ILE A 141 -22.11 17.50 17.96
CA ILE A 141 -21.15 18.60 18.14
C ILE A 141 -21.80 19.89 17.64
N ASN A 142 -21.82 20.93 18.47
CA ASN A 142 -22.40 22.24 18.16
C ASN A 142 -23.87 22.16 17.66
N GLY A 143 -24.61 21.14 18.11
CA GLY A 143 -26.00 20.90 17.74
C GLY A 143 -26.19 20.03 16.48
N VAL A 144 -25.13 19.65 15.77
CA VAL A 144 -25.20 18.74 14.62
C VAL A 144 -24.92 17.30 15.04
N THR A 145 -25.81 16.37 14.71
CA THR A 145 -25.68 14.94 15.06
C THR A 145 -24.54 14.29 14.28
N CYS A 146 -23.60 13.67 14.99
CA CYS A 146 -22.48 12.94 14.40
C CYS A 146 -22.96 11.69 13.66
N GLY A 147 -22.33 11.37 12.53
CA GLY A 147 -22.75 10.27 11.65
C GLY A 147 -24.03 10.52 10.82
N ALA A 148 -24.71 11.67 10.96
CA ALA A 148 -25.88 11.98 10.14
C ALA A 148 -25.46 12.53 8.76
N VAL A 149 -25.47 11.67 7.74
CA VAL A 149 -25.30 12.09 6.34
C VAL A 149 -26.55 12.86 5.91
N GLN A 150 -26.52 14.20 5.97
CA GLN A 150 -27.62 15.02 5.46
C GLN A 150 -27.62 15.05 3.93
N SER A 151 -28.35 14.13 3.31
CA SER A 151 -28.80 14.31 1.91
C SER A 151 -29.84 15.44 1.85
N PRO A 152 -29.71 16.40 0.92
CA PRO A 152 -30.78 17.37 0.67
C PRO A 152 -32.01 16.66 0.09
N SER A 153 -33.17 16.82 0.75
CA SER A 153 -34.46 16.28 0.31
C SER A 153 -35.09 17.20 -0.76
N PRO A 154 -35.80 16.67 -1.77
CA PRO A 154 -36.23 17.45 -2.94
C PRO A 154 -37.47 18.32 -2.68
N SER A 155 -37.51 19.50 -3.30
CA SER A 155 -38.71 20.37 -3.32
C SER A 155 -39.66 20.00 -4.47
N ALA A 156 -40.94 20.33 -4.29
CA ALA A 156 -42.07 19.75 -5.01
C ALA A 156 -42.35 20.30 -6.42
N SER A 157 -43.04 19.48 -7.23
CA SER A 157 -43.61 19.83 -8.55
C SER A 157 -45.11 20.16 -8.45
N PRO A 158 -45.65 20.99 -9.35
CA PRO A 158 -46.79 20.57 -10.17
C PRO A 158 -46.76 21.13 -11.62
N SER A 159 -47.54 20.70 -12.63
CA SER A 159 -48.29 19.45 -12.96
C SER A 159 -49.02 19.65 -14.32
N ARG A 160 -49.59 18.56 -14.92
CA ARG A 160 -50.63 18.50 -16.01
C ARG A 160 -50.13 18.56 -17.49
N SER A 161 -50.66 17.80 -18.48
CA SER A 161 -51.53 16.58 -18.54
C SER A 161 -51.48 15.96 -20.00
N PRO A 162 -52.37 15.05 -20.52
CA PRO A 162 -51.93 13.67 -20.85
C PRO A 162 -52.35 13.01 -22.21
N SER A 163 -51.74 11.84 -22.53
CA SER A 163 -52.29 10.68 -23.31
C SER A 163 -52.60 10.80 -24.83
N PRO A 164 -52.85 9.69 -25.59
CA PRO A 164 -52.74 8.24 -25.30
C PRO A 164 -52.16 7.30 -26.41
N SER A 165 -51.43 6.23 -26.01
CA SER A 165 -51.53 4.80 -26.45
C SER A 165 -51.47 4.38 -27.98
N PRO A 166 -51.55 3.08 -28.39
CA PRO A 166 -50.38 2.32 -28.91
C PRO A 166 -50.55 1.68 -30.31
N SER A 167 -49.50 1.06 -30.88
CA SER A 167 -49.65 -0.03 -31.89
C SER A 167 -48.36 -0.87 -32.08
N ALA A 168 -48.43 -1.95 -32.88
CA ALA A 168 -47.51 -3.09 -32.83
C ALA A 168 -46.99 -3.62 -34.20
N SER A 169 -45.90 -4.40 -34.14
CA SER A 169 -45.55 -5.52 -35.07
C SER A 169 -44.99 -5.19 -36.49
N PRO A 170 -44.43 -6.18 -37.26
CA PRO A 170 -43.13 -5.99 -37.95
C PRO A 170 -43.06 -6.37 -39.45
N SER A 171 -41.88 -6.21 -40.08
CA SER A 171 -41.47 -6.76 -41.40
C SER A 171 -39.91 -6.83 -41.45
N ARG A 172 -39.18 -7.85 -41.97
CA ARG A 172 -39.14 -8.57 -43.28
C ARG A 172 -38.85 -7.61 -44.47
N SER A 173 -38.00 -7.87 -45.48
CA SER A 173 -37.39 -9.11 -46.01
C SER A 173 -36.04 -8.81 -46.78
N PRO A 174 -35.55 -9.50 -47.85
CA PRO A 174 -34.21 -10.14 -47.85
C PRO A 174 -33.24 -9.70 -48.99
N SER A 175 -32.13 -10.42 -49.19
CA SER A 175 -31.19 -10.27 -50.34
C SER A 175 -30.94 -11.62 -51.07
N PRO A 176 -30.79 -11.67 -52.42
CA PRO A 176 -30.81 -12.94 -53.17
C PRO A 176 -29.44 -13.49 -53.68
N SER A 177 -29.25 -14.81 -53.48
CA SER A 177 -28.69 -15.91 -54.33
C SER A 177 -27.90 -15.66 -55.64
N PRO A 178 -27.24 -16.71 -56.23
CA PRO A 178 -26.43 -17.81 -55.65
C PRO A 178 -25.19 -18.21 -56.53
N SER A 179 -24.38 -19.20 -56.10
CA SER A 179 -23.81 -20.22 -57.02
C SER A 179 -23.32 -21.47 -56.25
N ALA A 180 -23.13 -22.60 -56.95
CA ALA A 180 -22.96 -23.93 -56.36
C ALA A 180 -21.78 -24.72 -56.95
N SER A 181 -21.23 -25.67 -56.18
CA SER A 181 -20.59 -26.88 -56.70
C SER A 181 -20.39 -27.94 -55.58
N PRO A 182 -20.85 -29.20 -55.75
CA PRO A 182 -20.62 -30.27 -54.77
C PRO A 182 -19.36 -31.10 -55.10
N SER A 183 -18.69 -31.63 -54.07
CA SER A 183 -17.68 -32.69 -54.25
C SER A 183 -18.16 -33.97 -53.57
N ALA A 184 -18.00 -35.11 -54.25
CA ALA A 184 -18.55 -36.39 -53.84
C ALA A 184 -17.44 -37.39 -53.47
N SER A 185 -17.42 -37.83 -52.22
CA SER A 185 -16.81 -39.10 -51.77
C SER A 185 -17.26 -39.41 -50.34
N PRO A 186 -17.98 -40.52 -50.10
CA PRO A 186 -18.29 -40.98 -48.75
C PRO A 186 -17.13 -41.81 -48.19
N SER A 187 -16.67 -41.51 -46.99
CA SER A 187 -15.83 -42.43 -46.21
C SER A 187 -16.67 -43.06 -45.11
N ALA A 188 -16.75 -44.39 -45.11
CA ALA A 188 -17.62 -45.15 -44.22
C ALA A 188 -16.82 -45.77 -43.06
N SER A 189 -16.91 -45.16 -41.87
CA SER A 189 -16.72 -45.83 -40.57
C SER A 189 -17.13 -44.91 -39.41
N PRO A 190 -18.08 -45.30 -38.54
CA PRO A 190 -18.38 -44.55 -37.34
C PRO A 190 -17.33 -44.86 -36.26
N SER A 191 -16.49 -43.88 -35.91
CA SER A 191 -15.58 -44.05 -34.77
C SER A 191 -16.32 -43.79 -33.46
N ALA A 192 -16.57 -44.87 -32.71
CA ALA A 192 -17.24 -44.81 -31.42
C ALA A 192 -16.27 -44.40 -30.30
N SER A 193 -16.02 -43.09 -30.16
CA SER A 193 -15.42 -42.50 -28.96
C SER A 193 -15.67 -40.99 -28.90
N PRO A 194 -16.34 -40.45 -27.86
CA PRO A 194 -16.42 -39.02 -27.64
C PRO A 194 -15.06 -38.51 -27.12
N SER A 195 -14.16 -38.17 -28.02
CA SER A 195 -12.91 -37.47 -27.68
C SER A 195 -13.19 -35.99 -27.42
N ALA A 196 -13.78 -35.72 -26.25
CA ALA A 196 -13.94 -34.37 -25.70
C ALA A 196 -12.88 -34.12 -24.62
N SER A 197 -11.60 -34.12 -25.03
CA SER A 197 -10.57 -33.45 -24.23
C SER A 197 -10.94 -31.96 -24.16
N PRO A 198 -11.16 -31.38 -22.97
CA PRO A 198 -11.60 -29.99 -22.85
C PRO A 198 -10.50 -29.06 -23.37
N SER A 199 -10.89 -28.02 -24.12
CA SER A 199 -9.93 -27.13 -24.77
C SER A 199 -9.27 -26.15 -23.78
N THR A 200 -8.20 -26.61 -23.13
CA THR A 200 -7.21 -25.75 -22.44
C THR A 200 -6.35 -24.91 -23.41
N GLY A 201 -6.81 -24.76 -24.66
CA GLY A 201 -6.11 -24.06 -25.73
C GLY A 201 -6.56 -22.60 -25.88
N PRO A 202 -6.08 -21.90 -26.93
CA PRO A 202 -6.39 -20.47 -27.16
C PRO A 202 -7.88 -20.20 -27.42
N ASP A 203 -8.72 -21.23 -27.54
CA ASP A 203 -10.16 -21.07 -27.73
C ASP A 203 -10.96 -20.77 -26.45
N ASN A 204 -10.40 -21.02 -25.27
CA ASN A 204 -11.05 -20.70 -24.00
C ASN A 204 -11.27 -19.18 -23.84
N GLN A 205 -12.46 -18.77 -23.42
CA GLN A 205 -12.82 -17.35 -23.35
C GLN A 205 -11.96 -16.55 -22.37
N TYR A 206 -11.60 -17.12 -21.21
CA TYR A 206 -10.74 -16.41 -20.24
C TYR A 206 -9.30 -16.26 -20.76
N VAL A 207 -8.80 -17.24 -21.52
CA VAL A 207 -7.51 -17.15 -22.23
C VAL A 207 -7.56 -16.06 -23.32
N LYS A 208 -8.67 -15.94 -24.06
CA LYS A 208 -8.91 -14.84 -25.01
C LYS A 208 -8.97 -13.48 -24.31
N ASN A 209 -9.58 -13.40 -23.12
CA ASN A 209 -9.63 -12.19 -22.31
C ASN A 209 -8.23 -11.79 -21.80
N PHE A 210 -7.42 -12.76 -21.34
CA PHE A 210 -6.01 -12.53 -21.00
C PHE A 210 -5.22 -11.97 -22.19
N LEU A 211 -5.30 -12.59 -23.37
CA LEU A 211 -4.59 -12.10 -24.57
C LEU A 211 -5.07 -10.70 -24.98
N THR A 212 -6.34 -10.37 -24.76
CA THR A 212 -6.87 -9.03 -24.98
C THR A 212 -6.25 -8.01 -24.01
N MET A 213 -6.16 -8.34 -22.72
CA MET A 213 -5.48 -7.48 -21.73
C MET A 213 -3.99 -7.34 -22.02
N TYR A 214 -3.30 -8.44 -22.31
CA TYR A 214 -1.89 -8.45 -22.69
C TYR A 214 -1.63 -7.53 -23.90
N ASN A 215 -2.45 -7.63 -24.95
CA ASN A 215 -2.33 -6.77 -26.11
C ASN A 215 -2.56 -5.28 -25.77
N LYS A 216 -3.50 -4.95 -24.88
CA LYS A 216 -3.67 -3.56 -24.42
C LYS A 216 -2.48 -3.06 -23.59
N ILE A 217 -1.90 -3.91 -22.72
CA ILE A 217 -0.72 -3.58 -21.90
C ILE A 217 0.52 -3.33 -22.79
N HIS A 218 0.69 -4.14 -23.84
CA HIS A 218 1.82 -4.03 -24.76
C HIS A 218 1.61 -3.11 -25.96
N ASP A 219 0.44 -2.49 -26.13
CA ASP A 219 0.21 -1.46 -27.14
C ASP A 219 0.97 -0.18 -26.76
N PRO A 220 1.95 0.29 -27.55
CA PRO A 220 2.68 1.52 -27.25
C PRO A 220 1.77 2.76 -27.18
N ALA A 221 0.59 2.74 -27.83
CA ALA A 221 -0.38 3.83 -27.75
C ALA A 221 -1.04 3.94 -26.35
N ASN A 222 -1.02 2.85 -25.56
CA ASN A 222 -1.56 2.83 -24.20
C ASN A 222 -0.55 3.22 -23.12
N GLY A 223 0.75 3.36 -23.45
CA GLY A 223 1.71 4.06 -22.59
C GLY A 223 2.14 3.35 -21.29
N TYR A 224 1.98 2.03 -21.15
CA TYR A 224 2.43 1.29 -19.95
C TYR A 224 3.95 1.18 -19.79
N PHE A 225 4.70 1.36 -20.88
CA PHE A 225 6.15 1.24 -20.90
C PHE A 225 6.79 2.52 -21.46
N SER A 226 7.91 2.89 -20.86
CA SER A 226 8.82 3.91 -21.40
C SER A 226 9.46 3.49 -22.72
N PRO A 227 10.06 4.44 -23.48
CA PRO A 227 10.85 4.13 -24.68
C PRO A 227 12.00 3.13 -24.46
N GLN A 228 12.46 2.95 -23.21
CA GLN A 228 13.51 2.03 -22.80
C GLN A 228 13.02 0.59 -22.59
N GLY A 229 11.70 0.34 -22.63
CA GLY A 229 11.09 -0.96 -22.29
C GLY A 229 11.02 -1.22 -20.78
N VAL A 230 10.93 -0.15 -19.99
CA VAL A 230 10.73 -0.19 -18.53
C VAL A 230 9.25 0.07 -18.26
N PRO A 231 8.51 -0.82 -17.57
CA PRO A 231 7.13 -0.56 -17.20
C PRO A 231 7.06 0.62 -16.24
N TYR A 232 6.10 1.51 -16.39
CA TYR A 232 5.77 2.52 -15.38
C TYR A 232 4.93 1.90 -14.25
N HIS A 233 4.79 2.59 -13.12
CA HIS A 233 3.83 2.21 -12.07
C HIS A 233 2.39 2.33 -12.56
N SER A 234 2.08 3.40 -13.31
CA SER A 234 0.79 3.63 -13.97
C SER A 234 0.95 4.40 -15.28
N VAL A 235 -0.03 4.26 -16.19
CA VAL A 235 -0.10 5.08 -17.42
C VAL A 235 -0.36 6.57 -17.11
N GLU A 236 -1.08 6.84 -16.03
CA GLU A 236 -1.34 8.21 -15.57
C GLU A 236 -0.14 8.70 -14.73
N THR A 237 0.34 9.91 -15.01
CA THR A 237 1.48 10.55 -14.33
C THR A 237 1.15 11.11 -12.94
N LEU A 238 -0.09 11.55 -12.73
CA LEU A 238 -0.58 12.09 -11.46
C LEU A 238 -1.12 10.96 -10.57
N LEU A 239 -0.19 10.26 -9.92
CA LEU A 239 -0.46 9.21 -8.94
C LEU A 239 0.51 9.34 -7.76
N VAL A 240 -0.03 9.32 -6.54
CA VAL A 240 0.74 9.32 -5.28
C VAL A 240 0.14 8.26 -4.37
N GLU A 241 0.87 7.22 -3.95
CA GLU A 241 0.36 6.19 -3.02
C GLU A 241 1.45 5.37 -2.31
N ALA A 242 2.55 5.07 -3.01
CA ALA A 242 3.74 4.43 -2.48
C ALA A 242 4.97 4.95 -3.24
N PRO A 243 5.01 4.86 -4.59
CA PRO A 243 5.62 5.89 -5.42
C PRO A 243 4.82 7.20 -5.29
N ASP A 244 5.47 8.33 -5.60
CA ASP A 244 4.89 9.67 -5.56
C ASP A 244 4.76 10.33 -6.94
N GLN A 245 5.10 9.58 -8.01
CA GLN A 245 4.81 9.94 -9.38
C GLN A 245 4.54 8.68 -10.23
N GLY A 246 3.52 8.71 -11.10
CA GLY A 246 3.04 7.49 -11.78
C GLY A 246 3.98 6.89 -12.85
N HIS A 247 4.92 7.69 -13.36
CA HIS A 247 6.01 7.26 -14.25
C HIS A 247 7.33 6.98 -13.48
N GLU A 248 7.30 6.95 -12.15
CA GLU A 248 8.24 6.09 -11.43
C GLU A 248 7.95 4.63 -11.78
N THR A 249 8.85 3.74 -11.40
CA THR A 249 8.56 2.30 -11.38
C THR A 249 9.18 1.64 -10.17
N THR A 250 8.66 0.47 -9.86
CA THR A 250 9.04 -0.30 -8.68
C THR A 250 9.57 -1.68 -9.05
N SER A 251 10.35 -2.26 -8.14
CA SER A 251 10.66 -3.70 -8.18
C SER A 251 9.39 -4.56 -8.20
N GLU A 252 8.31 -4.10 -7.55
CA GLU A 252 6.98 -4.71 -7.65
C GLU A 252 6.48 -4.74 -9.10
N ALA A 253 6.43 -3.59 -9.80
CA ALA A 253 5.99 -3.53 -11.19
C ALA A 253 6.83 -4.44 -12.12
N TYR A 254 8.15 -4.51 -11.90
CA TYR A 254 9.02 -5.47 -12.59
C TYR A 254 8.70 -6.95 -12.27
N SER A 255 8.44 -7.27 -11.00
CA SER A 255 8.06 -8.63 -10.60
C SER A 255 6.69 -9.05 -11.17
N TYR A 256 5.77 -8.10 -11.34
CA TYR A 256 4.52 -8.31 -12.10
C TYR A 256 4.79 -8.46 -13.61
N TYR A 257 5.70 -7.68 -14.19
CA TYR A 257 6.03 -7.78 -15.61
C TYR A 257 6.54 -9.19 -15.95
N LEU A 258 7.41 -9.77 -15.10
CA LEU A 258 7.82 -11.17 -15.22
C LEU A 258 6.66 -12.17 -15.14
N TRP A 259 5.64 -11.88 -14.32
CA TRP A 259 4.47 -12.75 -14.16
C TRP A 259 3.52 -12.70 -15.35
N LEU A 260 3.28 -11.50 -15.91
CA LEU A 260 2.54 -11.29 -17.15
C LEU A 260 3.14 -12.14 -18.28
N GLU A 261 4.46 -12.06 -18.41
CA GLU A 261 5.22 -12.72 -19.47
C GLU A 261 5.37 -14.24 -19.26
N ALA A 262 5.37 -14.69 -18.01
CA ALA A 262 5.27 -16.12 -17.68
C ALA A 262 3.92 -16.70 -18.13
N MET A 263 2.81 -15.98 -17.87
CA MET A 263 1.47 -16.37 -18.34
C MET A 263 1.38 -16.32 -19.87
N TYR A 264 1.98 -15.31 -20.51
CA TYR A 264 2.04 -15.22 -21.97
C TYR A 264 2.79 -16.43 -22.57
N GLY A 265 3.94 -16.80 -21.99
CA GLY A 265 4.67 -18.01 -22.38
C GLY A 265 3.86 -19.30 -22.20
N LYS A 266 3.06 -19.42 -21.12
CA LYS A 266 2.15 -20.56 -20.94
C LYS A 266 1.04 -20.61 -22.00
N VAL A 267 0.43 -19.47 -22.33
CA VAL A 267 -0.71 -19.39 -23.26
C VAL A 267 -0.29 -19.53 -24.73
N THR A 268 0.85 -18.95 -25.12
CA THR A 268 1.30 -18.89 -26.53
C THR A 268 2.44 -19.86 -26.86
N GLY A 269 3.22 -20.23 -25.85
CA GLY A 269 4.49 -20.95 -26.03
C GLY A 269 5.66 -20.06 -26.49
N ASP A 270 5.49 -18.74 -26.57
CA ASP A 270 6.59 -17.79 -26.81
C ASP A 270 7.22 -17.36 -25.49
N TRP A 271 8.37 -17.94 -25.17
CA TRP A 271 9.16 -17.62 -23.98
C TRP A 271 10.19 -16.49 -24.20
N THR A 272 10.27 -15.91 -25.42
CA THR A 272 11.22 -14.82 -25.68
C THR A 272 10.90 -13.57 -24.86
N LYS A 273 9.61 -13.36 -24.57
CA LYS A 273 9.11 -12.22 -23.82
C LYS A 273 9.52 -12.26 -22.35
N PHE A 274 9.34 -13.40 -21.69
CA PHE A 274 9.81 -13.64 -20.32
C PHE A 274 11.32 -13.38 -20.16
N ASN A 275 12.13 -13.85 -21.11
CA ASN A 275 13.57 -13.57 -21.12
C ASN A 275 13.89 -12.08 -21.37
N THR A 276 13.11 -11.40 -22.21
CA THR A 276 13.28 -9.96 -22.49
C THR A 276 12.94 -9.11 -21.25
N ALA A 277 11.87 -9.47 -20.53
CA ALA A 277 11.50 -8.84 -19.27
C ALA A 277 12.57 -9.04 -18.19
N TRP A 278 13.13 -10.26 -18.07
CA TRP A 278 14.25 -10.54 -17.16
C TRP A 278 15.49 -9.70 -17.50
N GLN A 279 15.85 -9.58 -18.78
CA GLN A 279 16.95 -8.74 -19.23
C GLN A 279 16.71 -7.25 -18.98
N SER A 280 15.47 -6.75 -19.12
CA SER A 280 15.11 -5.37 -18.77
C SER A 280 15.31 -5.12 -17.27
N MET A 281 14.83 -6.04 -16.41
CA MET A 281 15.03 -5.99 -14.97
C MET A 281 16.52 -5.97 -14.59
N GLU A 282 17.31 -6.92 -15.09
CA GLU A 282 18.76 -6.97 -14.84
C GLU A 282 19.52 -5.72 -15.28
N LYS A 283 19.07 -5.06 -16.36
CA LYS A 283 19.73 -3.90 -16.93
C LYS A 283 19.43 -2.61 -16.16
N TYR A 284 18.18 -2.42 -15.71
CA TYR A 284 17.70 -1.12 -15.27
C TYR A 284 17.43 -1.01 -13.77
N ILE A 285 17.00 -2.08 -13.09
CA ILE A 285 16.59 -2.02 -11.67
C ILE A 285 17.48 -2.83 -10.72
N ILE A 286 18.29 -3.77 -11.21
CA ILE A 286 19.39 -4.36 -10.43
C ILE A 286 20.65 -3.48 -10.63
N PRO A 287 21.22 -2.88 -9.57
CA PRO A 287 22.42 -2.05 -9.70
C PRO A 287 23.59 -2.81 -10.31
N ALA A 288 24.16 -2.30 -11.41
CA ALA A 288 25.34 -2.88 -12.04
C ALA A 288 26.61 -2.60 -11.18
N ARG A 289 27.74 -3.26 -11.48
CA ARG A 289 29.01 -3.02 -10.77
C ARG A 289 29.42 -1.53 -10.76
N THR A 290 29.09 -0.77 -11.81
CA THR A 290 29.33 0.68 -11.89
C THR A 290 28.45 1.48 -10.92
N ASP A 291 27.28 0.97 -10.59
CA ASP A 291 26.29 1.60 -9.71
C ASP A 291 26.54 1.24 -8.23
N GLN A 292 27.19 0.10 -7.95
CA GLN A 292 27.58 -0.36 -6.61
C GLN A 292 29.10 -0.69 -6.47
N PRO A 293 30.00 0.26 -6.79
CA PRO A 293 31.42 0.00 -7.12
C PRO A 293 32.35 -0.37 -5.95
N THR A 294 31.92 -0.28 -4.69
CA THR A 294 32.78 -0.46 -3.51
C THR A 294 32.39 -1.63 -2.60
N ASN A 295 31.53 -2.55 -3.08
CA ASN A 295 31.17 -3.78 -2.33
C ASN A 295 32.37 -4.65 -1.89
N ASP A 296 33.52 -4.54 -2.56
CA ASP A 296 34.76 -5.23 -2.16
C ASP A 296 35.40 -4.66 -0.90
N LYS A 297 34.93 -3.51 -0.41
CA LYS A 297 35.31 -2.87 0.87
C LYS A 297 34.40 -3.25 2.05
N TYR A 298 33.40 -4.11 1.81
CA TYR A 298 32.48 -4.55 2.86
C TYR A 298 33.17 -5.48 3.87
N ASP A 299 32.94 -5.25 5.16
CA ASP A 299 33.42 -6.09 6.27
C ASP A 299 32.25 -6.86 6.90
N PRO A 300 32.11 -8.18 6.67
CA PRO A 300 31.06 -8.99 7.28
C PRO A 300 31.13 -9.08 8.81
N SER A 301 32.26 -8.75 9.44
CA SER A 301 32.39 -8.68 10.90
C SER A 301 31.88 -7.37 11.49
N LYS A 302 31.70 -6.34 10.65
CA LYS A 302 31.10 -5.05 11.01
C LYS A 302 30.16 -4.55 9.88
N PRO A 303 28.99 -5.19 9.69
CA PRO A 303 28.12 -4.95 8.53
C PRO A 303 27.66 -3.51 8.34
N ALA A 304 27.46 -2.76 9.42
CA ALA A 304 27.03 -1.37 9.39
C ALA A 304 27.44 -0.63 10.68
N THR A 305 27.19 0.67 10.74
CA THR A 305 27.11 1.43 12.00
C THR A 305 25.65 1.65 12.34
N TYR A 306 25.29 1.52 13.62
CA TYR A 306 23.91 1.65 14.08
C TYR A 306 23.40 3.09 13.98
N ALA A 307 22.13 3.23 13.58
CA ALA A 307 21.30 4.41 13.81
C ALA A 307 19.93 3.93 14.31
N GLY A 308 19.34 4.65 15.27
CA GLY A 308 17.96 4.40 15.68
C GLY A 308 16.97 4.85 14.62
N GLU A 309 15.80 4.23 14.58
CA GLU A 309 14.62 4.84 13.96
C GLU A 309 13.81 5.58 15.04
N TRP A 310 12.96 6.50 14.61
CA TRP A 310 12.16 7.33 15.51
C TRP A 310 10.75 7.49 14.95
N ASN A 311 9.74 7.44 15.81
CA ASN A 311 8.36 7.58 15.36
C ASN A 311 8.11 8.98 14.76
N ASN A 312 8.60 10.04 15.41
CA ASN A 312 8.39 11.40 14.90
C ASN A 312 9.45 11.78 13.86
N ILE A 313 9.00 12.20 12.67
CA ILE A 313 9.84 12.68 11.56
C ILE A 313 10.81 13.81 11.97
N ASN A 314 10.45 14.60 13.00
CA ASN A 314 11.28 15.70 13.50
C ASN A 314 12.51 15.27 14.32
N GLN A 315 12.63 13.98 14.66
CA GLN A 315 13.81 13.40 15.31
C GLN A 315 14.92 13.03 14.31
N TYR A 316 14.67 13.21 13.01
CA TYR A 316 15.67 13.05 11.95
C TYR A 316 16.40 14.37 11.65
N PRO A 317 17.69 14.35 11.28
CA PRO A 317 18.52 13.16 10.96
C PRO A 317 18.89 12.31 12.18
N SER A 318 18.74 10.98 12.06
CA SER A 318 19.06 10.06 13.14
C SER A 318 20.57 9.83 13.26
N LYS A 319 21.14 10.02 14.45
CA LYS A 319 22.58 10.03 14.67
C LYS A 319 23.19 8.62 14.58
N LEU A 320 24.31 8.48 13.86
CA LEU A 320 25.14 7.28 13.89
C LEU A 320 25.81 7.11 15.27
N ASP A 321 25.72 5.90 15.83
CA ASP A 321 26.38 5.53 17.09
C ASP A 321 27.27 4.30 16.88
N SER A 322 28.58 4.53 16.94
CA SER A 322 29.62 3.51 16.84
C SER A 322 29.89 2.77 18.16
N GLY A 323 29.27 3.20 19.27
CA GLY A 323 29.29 2.52 20.55
C GLY A 323 28.27 1.36 20.66
N VAL A 324 27.27 1.33 19.78
CA VAL A 324 26.30 0.21 19.71
C VAL A 324 26.90 -0.95 18.91
N SER A 325 26.96 -2.13 19.53
CA SER A 325 27.45 -3.34 18.88
C SER A 325 26.50 -3.83 17.78
N VAL A 326 27.04 -4.20 16.62
CA VAL A 326 26.33 -4.88 15.53
C VAL A 326 26.76 -6.35 15.47
N GLY A 327 25.92 -7.23 14.95
CA GLY A 327 26.29 -8.64 14.72
C GLY A 327 27.08 -8.85 13.43
N SER A 328 27.59 -10.07 13.24
CA SER A 328 28.29 -10.48 12.03
C SER A 328 27.32 -10.98 10.95
N ASP A 329 27.56 -10.61 9.69
CA ASP A 329 26.90 -11.17 8.50
C ASP A 329 27.49 -12.54 8.14
N PRO A 330 26.71 -13.64 8.23
CA PRO A 330 27.20 -14.98 7.93
C PRO A 330 27.16 -15.36 6.43
N ILE A 331 26.47 -14.60 5.57
CA ILE A 331 26.21 -15.00 4.17
C ILE A 331 27.06 -14.27 3.13
N ALA A 332 27.64 -13.10 3.44
CA ALA A 332 28.47 -12.37 2.47
C ALA A 332 29.62 -13.20 1.86
N ASN A 333 30.39 -13.92 2.68
CA ASN A 333 31.51 -14.75 2.20
C ASN A 333 31.03 -16.00 1.46
N GLU A 334 29.85 -16.52 1.80
CA GLU A 334 29.19 -17.63 1.09
C GLU A 334 28.75 -17.18 -0.31
N LEU A 335 28.03 -16.06 -0.41
CA LEU A 335 27.58 -15.46 -1.66
C LEU A 335 28.75 -15.09 -2.57
N LYS A 336 29.80 -14.47 -2.02
CA LYS A 336 31.02 -14.13 -2.75
C LYS A 336 31.72 -15.37 -3.32
N SER A 337 31.79 -16.46 -2.55
CA SER A 337 32.33 -17.74 -3.02
C SER A 337 31.45 -18.40 -4.09
N ALA A 338 30.13 -18.30 -3.96
CA ALA A 338 29.16 -18.90 -4.89
C ALA A 338 29.06 -18.19 -6.25
N TYR A 339 29.28 -16.87 -6.29
CA TYR A 339 29.04 -16.03 -7.47
C TYR A 339 30.27 -15.26 -7.98
N GLY A 340 31.41 -15.31 -7.29
CA GLY A 340 32.67 -14.69 -7.74
C GLY A 340 32.70 -13.16 -7.69
N THR A 341 31.66 -12.51 -7.17
CA THR A 341 31.59 -11.06 -6.97
C THR A 341 31.15 -10.73 -5.55
N SER A 342 31.49 -9.53 -5.06
CA SER A 342 30.93 -8.99 -3.82
C SER A 342 29.64 -8.21 -4.05
N ASP A 343 29.27 -7.91 -5.31
CA ASP A 343 28.07 -7.15 -5.65
C ASP A 343 26.79 -7.90 -5.27
N ILE A 344 25.74 -7.14 -4.92
CA ILE A 344 24.42 -7.68 -4.58
C ILE A 344 23.61 -7.87 -5.86
N TYR A 345 22.96 -9.02 -6.00
CA TYR A 345 22.04 -9.30 -7.11
C TYR A 345 20.60 -9.39 -6.59
N GLY A 346 19.97 -8.23 -6.47
CA GLY A 346 18.55 -8.05 -6.15
C GLY A 346 18.12 -6.65 -6.58
N MET A 347 16.82 -6.43 -6.72
CA MET A 347 16.31 -5.17 -7.28
C MET A 347 16.47 -4.01 -6.28
N HIS A 348 16.77 -2.80 -6.78
CA HIS A 348 16.40 -1.60 -6.04
C HIS A 348 14.88 -1.41 -6.10
N TRP A 349 14.26 -0.89 -5.03
CA TRP A 349 12.81 -0.86 -4.96
C TRP A 349 12.14 0.20 -5.85
N LEU A 350 12.82 1.32 -6.17
CA LEU A 350 12.26 2.49 -6.88
C LEU A 350 13.20 3.02 -7.98
N LEU A 351 12.61 3.51 -9.07
CA LEU A 351 13.27 4.19 -10.18
C LEU A 351 12.43 5.37 -10.65
N ASP A 352 13.08 6.48 -10.99
CA ASP A 352 12.51 7.54 -11.81
C ASP A 352 12.82 7.19 -13.28
N VAL A 353 11.81 6.67 -13.99
CA VAL A 353 12.00 6.10 -15.34
C VAL A 353 12.30 7.18 -16.37
N ASP A 354 11.58 8.30 -16.29
CA ASP A 354 11.69 9.40 -17.23
C ASP A 354 12.68 10.49 -16.77
N ASN A 355 13.34 10.33 -15.62
CA ASN A 355 14.16 11.36 -14.96
C ASN A 355 13.37 12.67 -14.77
N VAL A 356 12.12 12.55 -14.28
CA VAL A 356 11.20 13.65 -13.94
C VAL A 356 11.80 14.52 -12.83
N TYR A 357 12.42 13.91 -11.84
CA TYR A 357 13.12 14.61 -10.77
C TYR A 357 14.38 15.32 -11.24
N GLY A 358 15.01 14.85 -12.32
CA GLY A 358 16.22 15.44 -12.89
C GLY A 358 17.52 15.06 -12.17
N PHE A 359 17.53 14.01 -11.35
CA PHE A 359 18.75 13.53 -10.67
C PHE A 359 19.74 12.84 -11.62
N GLY A 360 19.22 12.11 -12.62
CA GLY A 360 20.02 11.25 -13.48
C GLY A 360 20.75 10.14 -12.71
N ARG A 361 21.85 9.63 -13.27
CA ARG A 361 22.66 8.59 -12.62
C ARG A 361 23.87 9.22 -11.92
N CYS A 362 23.98 9.03 -10.61
CA CYS A 362 25.00 9.66 -9.75
C CYS A 362 25.10 11.20 -9.88
N GLY A 363 23.98 11.88 -10.16
CA GLY A 363 23.94 13.33 -10.30
C GLY A 363 24.29 13.87 -11.69
N ASP A 364 24.34 13.03 -12.74
CA ASP A 364 24.55 13.47 -14.12
C ASP A 364 23.38 14.27 -14.73
N GLY A 365 22.24 14.32 -14.02
CA GLY A 365 21.04 15.06 -14.39
C GLY A 365 20.33 14.59 -15.67
N THR A 366 20.78 13.51 -16.31
CA THR A 366 20.39 13.18 -17.70
C THR A 366 20.10 11.71 -17.96
N THR A 367 20.76 10.77 -17.28
CA THR A 367 20.56 9.32 -17.52
C THR A 367 19.19 8.84 -17.06
N LYS A 368 18.59 7.93 -17.83
CA LYS A 368 17.26 7.34 -17.62
C LYS A 368 17.28 5.81 -17.78
N PRO A 369 16.68 5.01 -16.87
CA PRO A 369 16.13 5.40 -15.57
C PRO A 369 17.19 5.88 -14.57
N ALA A 370 16.77 6.76 -13.67
CA ALA A 370 17.53 7.20 -12.50
C ALA A 370 17.17 6.36 -11.27
N TYR A 371 18.18 5.92 -10.51
CA TYR A 371 17.96 5.29 -9.20
C TYR A 371 17.68 6.38 -8.16
N ILE A 372 16.49 6.33 -7.56
CA ILE A 372 16.03 7.26 -6.54
C ILE A 372 15.45 6.50 -5.35
N ASN A 373 15.29 7.19 -4.23
CA ASN A 373 14.64 6.66 -3.05
C ASN A 373 13.83 7.78 -2.37
N THR A 374 12.92 7.43 -1.47
CA THR A 374 12.07 8.37 -0.73
C THR A 374 12.14 8.06 0.78
N TYR A 375 11.35 7.09 1.27
CA TYR A 375 11.22 6.76 2.70
C TYR A 375 12.55 6.52 3.41
N GLN A 376 12.81 7.28 4.48
CA GLN A 376 14.00 7.19 5.34
C GLN A 376 13.74 7.58 6.82
N ARG A 377 12.59 8.20 7.16
CA ARG A 377 12.38 8.95 8.40
C ARG A 377 11.27 8.42 9.31
N GLY A 378 11.19 7.10 9.42
CA GLY A 378 10.39 6.42 10.43
C GLY A 378 8.93 6.16 10.03
N PRO A 379 8.13 5.56 10.93
CA PRO A 379 6.81 5.03 10.60
C PRO A 379 5.73 6.08 10.31
N GLU A 380 5.92 7.33 10.75
CA GLU A 380 4.99 8.43 10.46
C GLU A 380 5.39 9.19 9.17
N GLU A 381 6.46 8.83 8.46
CA GLU A 381 6.77 9.42 7.15
C GLU A 381 5.87 8.81 6.07
N SER A 382 4.70 9.41 5.84
CA SER A 382 3.84 9.03 4.71
C SER A 382 4.47 9.42 3.37
N VAL A 383 3.92 8.91 2.26
CA VAL A 383 4.32 9.26 0.88
C VAL A 383 4.36 10.79 0.66
N PHE A 384 3.46 11.53 1.31
CA PHE A 384 3.32 12.99 1.19
C PHE A 384 4.41 13.78 1.93
N GLU A 385 5.14 13.15 2.84
CA GLU A 385 6.10 13.84 3.72
C GLU A 385 7.56 13.70 3.24
N THR A 386 7.80 12.78 2.31
CA THR A 386 9.13 12.43 1.77
C THR A 386 9.80 13.58 1.01
N ILE A 387 11.14 13.60 1.05
CA ILE A 387 12.02 14.47 0.25
C ILE A 387 12.83 13.58 -0.69
N PRO A 388 12.42 13.38 -1.96
CA PRO A 388 13.04 12.41 -2.85
C PRO A 388 14.52 12.67 -3.07
N GLN A 389 15.34 11.61 -3.06
CA GLN A 389 16.79 11.68 -3.11
C GLN A 389 17.38 10.72 -4.16
N PRO A 390 18.54 11.04 -4.76
CA PRO A 390 19.24 10.09 -5.61
C PRO A 390 19.83 8.95 -4.76
N SER A 391 19.75 7.71 -5.26
CA SER A 391 20.37 6.56 -4.61
C SER A 391 21.90 6.59 -4.69
N CYS A 392 22.46 7.45 -5.56
CA CYS A 392 23.89 7.78 -5.62
C CYS A 392 24.07 9.28 -5.38
N ASP A 393 24.37 9.65 -4.13
CA ASP A 393 24.51 11.04 -3.70
C ASP A 393 25.96 11.51 -3.84
N THR A 394 26.17 12.36 -4.85
CA THR A 394 27.46 12.98 -5.19
C THR A 394 27.55 14.44 -4.74
N PHE A 395 26.58 14.92 -3.95
CA PHE A 395 26.40 16.32 -3.53
C PHE A 395 26.16 17.30 -4.70
N ALA A 396 25.67 16.80 -5.84
CA ALA A 396 25.32 17.61 -7.01
C ALA A 396 24.02 18.42 -6.82
N PHE A 397 23.11 17.89 -6.00
CA PHE A 397 21.79 18.44 -5.67
C PHE A 397 21.54 18.34 -4.16
N GLY A 398 20.45 18.90 -3.66
CA GLY A 398 20.14 18.94 -2.22
C GLY A 398 20.83 20.11 -1.53
N GLY A 399 21.29 19.88 -0.30
CA GLY A 399 22.03 20.83 0.54
C GLY A 399 23.56 20.68 0.42
N LYS A 400 24.29 21.17 1.42
CA LYS A 400 25.77 21.13 1.46
C LYS A 400 26.34 19.71 1.34
N ASN A 401 25.67 18.73 1.95
CA ASN A 401 26.10 17.34 2.02
C ASN A 401 25.17 16.43 1.20
N GLY A 402 24.62 16.97 0.10
CA GLY A 402 23.57 16.30 -0.65
C GLY A 402 22.26 16.27 0.13
N PHE A 403 21.67 15.09 0.25
CA PHE A 403 20.47 14.83 1.06
C PHE A 403 20.80 14.05 2.34
N LEU A 404 22.05 13.62 2.54
CA LEU A 404 22.44 12.70 3.60
C LEU A 404 22.10 13.20 5.02
N ASP A 405 22.29 14.49 5.27
CA ASP A 405 22.08 15.16 6.56
C ASP A 405 20.62 15.54 6.83
N LEU A 406 19.68 15.12 5.97
CA LEU A 406 18.25 15.03 6.28
C LEU A 406 17.89 13.72 7.01
N PHE A 407 18.69 12.66 6.82
CA PHE A 407 18.34 11.29 7.21
C PHE A 407 19.24 10.73 8.30
N THR A 408 20.56 10.90 8.16
CA THR A 408 21.58 10.33 9.05
C THR A 408 22.49 11.43 9.59
N GLY A 409 22.68 11.49 10.91
CA GLY A 409 23.53 12.48 11.57
C GLY A 409 24.93 11.94 11.81
N ASP A 410 25.94 12.52 11.18
CA ASP A 410 27.35 12.17 11.34
C ASP A 410 28.23 13.43 11.51
N ALA A 411 29.47 13.24 11.99
CA ALA A 411 30.47 14.29 12.15
C ALA A 411 31.02 14.80 10.80
N SER A 412 30.97 13.98 9.75
CA SER A 412 31.32 14.34 8.38
C SER A 412 30.56 13.47 7.37
N TYR A 413 30.40 13.97 6.14
CA TYR A 413 29.63 13.29 5.10
C TYR A 413 30.52 12.97 3.90
N ALA A 414 30.39 11.75 3.38
CA ALA A 414 31.08 11.29 2.19
C ALA A 414 30.08 10.97 1.08
N LYS A 415 30.47 11.29 -0.17
CA LYS A 415 29.72 10.91 -1.38
C LYS A 415 29.56 9.40 -1.41
N GLN A 416 28.34 8.93 -1.61
CA GLN A 416 27.98 7.53 -1.42
C GLN A 416 26.84 7.06 -2.30
N TRP A 417 26.79 5.76 -2.54
CA TRP A 417 25.67 5.07 -3.15
C TRP A 417 25.00 4.17 -2.12
N LYS A 418 23.68 3.99 -2.23
CA LYS A 418 22.86 3.18 -1.33
C LYS A 418 21.58 2.70 -2.03
N TYR A 419 21.29 1.42 -1.91
CA TYR A 419 20.10 0.78 -2.48
C TYR A 419 19.33 0.03 -1.41
N THR A 420 18.00 0.09 -1.51
CA THR A 420 17.06 -0.64 -0.67
C THR A 420 16.28 -1.61 -1.56
N ASN A 421 16.16 -2.87 -1.16
CA ASN A 421 15.34 -3.89 -1.82
C ASN A 421 13.94 -3.97 -1.18
N ALA A 422 12.93 -4.37 -1.96
CA ALA A 422 11.63 -4.81 -1.47
C ALA A 422 11.54 -6.37 -1.58
N PRO A 423 11.68 -7.11 -0.46
CA PRO A 423 11.81 -8.56 -0.48
C PRO A 423 10.60 -9.32 -1.03
N ASP A 424 9.40 -8.75 -0.97
CA ASP A 424 8.20 -9.35 -1.56
C ASP A 424 8.28 -9.38 -3.10
N ALA A 425 8.92 -8.37 -3.72
CA ALA A 425 9.08 -8.24 -5.15
C ALA A 425 10.12 -9.19 -5.73
N ASP A 426 11.30 -9.29 -5.12
CA ASP A 426 12.30 -10.31 -5.47
C ASP A 426 11.72 -11.73 -5.27
N ALA A 427 10.91 -11.95 -4.22
CA ALA A 427 10.21 -13.22 -4.03
C ALA A 427 9.12 -13.47 -5.09
N ARG A 428 8.36 -12.45 -5.50
CA ARG A 428 7.35 -12.53 -6.58
C ARG A 428 8.02 -12.83 -7.93
N ALA A 429 9.22 -12.29 -8.19
CA ALA A 429 10.03 -12.63 -9.38
C ALA A 429 10.47 -14.11 -9.38
N VAL A 430 10.88 -14.66 -8.23
CA VAL A 430 11.18 -16.09 -8.08
C VAL A 430 9.92 -16.97 -8.27
N GLN A 431 8.78 -16.54 -7.72
CA GLN A 431 7.48 -17.22 -7.89
C GLN A 431 7.05 -17.25 -9.38
N ALA A 432 7.18 -16.13 -10.10
CA ALA A 432 6.94 -16.06 -11.54
C ALA A 432 7.90 -16.98 -12.32
N ALA A 433 9.18 -17.03 -11.95
CA ALA A 433 10.16 -17.94 -12.56
C ALA A 433 9.86 -19.42 -12.30
N TYR A 434 9.28 -19.79 -11.15
CA TYR A 434 8.77 -21.14 -10.90
C TYR A 434 7.64 -21.52 -11.84
N TRP A 435 6.65 -20.63 -12.03
CA TRP A 435 5.55 -20.91 -12.95
C TRP A 435 6.02 -20.96 -14.40
N ALA A 436 6.88 -20.03 -14.81
CA ALA A 436 7.54 -20.07 -16.11
C ALA A 436 8.29 -21.41 -16.33
N LEU A 437 9.09 -21.85 -15.36
CA LEU A 437 9.77 -23.16 -15.41
C LEU A 437 8.77 -24.31 -15.55
N THR A 438 7.70 -24.32 -14.75
CA THR A 438 6.69 -25.39 -14.75
C THR A 438 6.00 -25.48 -16.11
N TRP A 439 5.49 -24.36 -16.59
CA TRP A 439 4.77 -24.24 -17.86
C TRP A 439 5.66 -24.43 -19.09
N ALA A 440 6.91 -23.94 -19.08
CA ALA A 440 7.87 -24.24 -20.13
C ALA A 440 8.23 -25.73 -20.14
N THR A 441 8.33 -26.39 -18.98
CA THR A 441 8.57 -27.84 -18.88
C THR A 441 7.41 -28.64 -19.47
N GLU A 442 6.16 -28.28 -19.17
CA GLU A 442 4.95 -28.88 -19.77
C GLU A 442 4.96 -28.80 -21.32
N GLN A 443 5.58 -27.76 -21.87
CA GLN A 443 5.72 -27.54 -23.31
C GLN A 443 7.02 -28.11 -23.92
N GLY A 444 7.92 -28.70 -23.12
CA GLY A 444 9.25 -29.15 -23.56
C GLY A 444 10.22 -28.02 -23.94
N LYS A 445 10.00 -26.81 -23.44
CA LYS A 445 10.73 -25.57 -23.75
C LYS A 445 11.57 -25.01 -22.60
N GLN A 446 11.71 -25.74 -21.48
CA GLN A 446 12.42 -25.29 -20.28
C GLN A 446 13.88 -24.85 -20.52
N SER A 447 14.55 -25.38 -21.56
CA SER A 447 15.88 -24.94 -21.97
C SER A 447 15.91 -23.47 -22.42
N GLN A 448 14.82 -22.96 -23.01
CA GLN A 448 14.71 -21.60 -23.55
C GLN A 448 14.78 -20.51 -22.46
N ILE A 449 14.40 -20.83 -21.23
CA ILE A 449 14.37 -19.88 -20.09
C ILE A 449 15.39 -20.21 -18.99
N SER A 450 16.27 -21.20 -19.25
CA SER A 450 17.21 -21.74 -18.25
C SER A 450 18.11 -20.70 -17.60
N THR A 451 18.57 -19.68 -18.36
CA THR A 451 19.33 -18.54 -17.82
C THR A 451 18.51 -17.72 -16.84
N SER A 452 17.29 -17.30 -17.21
CA SER A 452 16.38 -16.51 -16.38
C SER A 452 15.99 -17.26 -15.09
N VAL A 453 15.78 -18.59 -15.19
CA VAL A 453 15.53 -19.46 -14.02
C VAL A 453 16.78 -19.57 -13.13
N SER A 454 17.99 -19.69 -13.70
CA SER A 454 19.23 -19.68 -12.90
C SER A 454 19.50 -18.33 -12.24
N ASN A 455 19.07 -17.24 -12.88
CA ASN A 455 19.12 -15.89 -12.33
C ASN A 455 18.09 -15.69 -11.21
N ALA A 456 16.90 -16.29 -11.31
CA ALA A 456 15.94 -16.33 -10.20
C ALA A 456 16.50 -17.08 -8.98
N ALA A 457 17.19 -18.21 -9.19
CA ALA A 457 17.90 -18.92 -8.13
C ALA A 457 18.99 -18.05 -7.47
N LYS A 458 19.69 -17.22 -8.26
CA LYS A 458 20.67 -16.24 -7.76
C LYS A 458 20.01 -15.13 -6.95
N MET A 459 18.93 -14.52 -7.44
CA MET A 459 18.15 -13.52 -6.71
C MET A 459 17.67 -14.06 -5.36
N GLY A 460 17.12 -15.28 -5.35
CA GLY A 460 16.76 -16.01 -4.14
C GLY A 460 17.91 -16.25 -3.16
N ASP A 461 19.17 -16.28 -3.62
CA ASP A 461 20.33 -16.42 -2.74
C ASP A 461 20.61 -15.13 -1.95
N TYR A 462 20.62 -13.98 -2.65
CA TYR A 462 20.84 -12.66 -2.06
C TYR A 462 19.65 -12.18 -1.23
N LEU A 463 18.43 -12.56 -1.62
CA LEU A 463 17.19 -12.30 -0.89
C LEU A 463 17.21 -12.84 0.55
N ARG A 464 18.10 -13.79 0.89
CA ARG A 464 18.35 -14.22 2.27
C ARG A 464 18.78 -13.07 3.21
N TYR A 465 19.27 -11.94 2.70
CA TYR A 465 19.50 -10.74 3.51
C TYR A 465 18.22 -10.23 4.21
N ALA A 466 17.04 -10.43 3.60
CA ALA A 466 15.75 -10.10 4.22
C ALA A 466 15.43 -10.94 5.47
N MET A 467 16.13 -12.05 5.69
CA MET A 467 15.92 -12.94 6.84
C MET A 467 16.62 -12.47 8.13
N TYR A 468 17.47 -11.45 8.07
CA TYR A 468 18.28 -11.00 9.20
C TYR A 468 17.73 -9.71 9.82
N ASP A 469 17.88 -9.60 11.15
CA ASP A 469 17.71 -8.35 11.88
C ASP A 469 18.52 -7.19 11.26
N LYS A 470 18.00 -5.96 11.33
CA LYS A 470 18.60 -4.77 10.70
C LYS A 470 20.10 -4.61 10.98
N TYR A 471 20.52 -4.81 12.22
CA TYR A 471 21.93 -4.72 12.63
C TYR A 471 22.48 -6.06 13.12
N PHE A 472 21.93 -7.16 12.59
CA PHE A 472 22.29 -8.53 12.94
C PHE A 472 22.23 -8.79 14.46
N LYS A 473 21.31 -8.15 15.19
CA LYS A 473 21.07 -8.46 16.61
C LYS A 473 20.35 -9.81 16.76
N GLN A 474 20.53 -10.45 17.92
CA GLN A 474 19.77 -11.65 18.26
C GLN A 474 18.30 -11.32 18.58
N PRO A 475 17.36 -12.28 18.42
CA PRO A 475 15.98 -12.12 18.86
C PRO A 475 15.84 -11.83 20.36
N ASN A 476 14.70 -11.24 20.77
CA ASN A 476 14.44 -10.70 22.10
C ASN A 476 15.28 -9.46 22.46
N CYS A 477 15.68 -8.67 21.48
CA CYS A 477 16.35 -7.40 21.76
C CYS A 477 15.37 -6.41 22.45
N THR A 478 15.80 -5.79 23.54
CA THR A 478 15.01 -4.82 24.34
C THR A 478 15.84 -3.61 24.82
N SER A 479 17.07 -3.48 24.30
CA SER A 479 17.92 -2.29 24.39
C SER A 479 19.00 -2.40 23.31
N THR A 480 19.64 -1.29 22.94
CA THR A 480 20.81 -1.29 22.03
C THR A 480 21.98 -2.15 22.53
N SER A 481 22.05 -2.40 23.86
CA SER A 481 23.04 -3.28 24.48
C SER A 481 22.73 -4.78 24.35
N CYS A 482 21.64 -5.18 23.68
CA CYS A 482 21.29 -6.59 23.49
C CYS A 482 22.37 -7.35 22.69
N PRO A 483 22.47 -8.68 22.84
CA PRO A 483 23.51 -9.48 22.20
C PRO A 483 23.57 -9.30 20.68
N ALA A 484 24.77 -8.99 20.19
CA ALA A 484 25.10 -9.06 18.79
C ALA A 484 25.00 -10.51 18.28
N GLY A 485 24.53 -10.70 17.05
CA GLY A 485 24.55 -12.00 16.37
C GLY A 485 25.96 -12.44 16.03
N THR A 486 26.19 -13.75 16.14
CA THR A 486 27.47 -14.40 15.82
C THR A 486 27.31 -15.31 14.60
N GLY A 487 26.39 -14.94 13.71
CA GLY A 487 25.98 -15.68 12.52
C GLY A 487 24.46 -15.84 12.45
N LYS A 488 23.98 -17.05 12.15
CA LYS A 488 22.56 -17.31 11.85
C LYS A 488 21.60 -17.15 13.04
N ASN A 489 22.10 -16.96 14.26
CA ASN A 489 21.30 -16.61 15.42
C ASN A 489 20.72 -15.18 15.36
N ALA A 490 21.07 -14.37 14.36
CA ALA A 490 20.39 -13.12 14.02
C ALA A 490 19.32 -13.27 12.91
N SER A 491 19.11 -14.49 12.39
CA SER A 491 18.09 -14.76 11.36
C SER A 491 16.72 -15.01 12.00
N ASN A 492 15.74 -14.20 11.60
CA ASN A 492 14.32 -14.43 11.86
C ASN A 492 13.68 -15.41 10.85
N TYR A 493 14.35 -15.71 9.73
CA TYR A 493 13.90 -16.58 8.64
C TYR A 493 12.58 -16.18 7.97
N LEU A 494 12.18 -14.92 8.07
CA LEU A 494 11.06 -14.31 7.36
C LEU A 494 11.56 -13.43 6.21
N LEU A 495 10.64 -12.89 5.42
CA LEU A 495 10.90 -11.76 4.53
C LEU A 495 10.54 -10.49 5.30
N SER A 496 11.56 -9.82 5.84
CA SER A 496 11.41 -8.49 6.47
C SER A 496 11.10 -7.40 5.43
N TRP A 497 10.82 -6.18 5.88
CA TRP A 497 10.40 -5.08 4.99
C TRP A 497 11.44 -4.68 3.93
N TYR A 498 12.72 -4.81 4.27
CA TYR A 498 13.83 -4.50 3.37
C TYR A 498 15.08 -5.27 3.75
N TYR A 499 15.99 -5.38 2.79
CA TYR A 499 17.41 -5.28 3.09
C TYR A 499 17.99 -4.11 2.29
N ALA A 500 19.07 -3.53 2.76
CA ALA A 500 19.72 -2.41 2.09
C ALA A 500 21.24 -2.53 2.14
N TRP A 501 21.91 -1.94 1.15
CA TRP A 501 23.36 -1.94 1.06
C TRP A 501 23.86 -0.63 0.44
N GLY A 502 25.06 -0.21 0.81
CA GLY A 502 25.65 1.04 0.35
C GLY A 502 27.16 1.08 0.50
N GLY A 503 27.78 2.14 -0.01
CA GLY A 503 29.23 2.33 0.06
C GLY A 503 29.67 3.71 -0.40
N ALA A 504 30.92 4.07 -0.10
CA ALA A 504 31.50 5.28 -0.64
C ALA A 504 31.53 5.22 -2.18
N THR A 505 31.32 6.35 -2.87
CA THR A 505 31.59 6.42 -4.32
C THR A 505 33.08 6.42 -4.61
N ASP A 506 33.90 6.94 -3.70
CA ASP A 506 35.36 6.88 -3.79
C ASP A 506 35.85 5.47 -3.39
N THR A 507 36.48 4.79 -4.35
CA THR A 507 37.07 3.46 -4.18
C THR A 507 38.29 3.46 -3.23
N SER A 508 38.82 4.65 -2.92
CA SER A 508 39.90 4.91 -1.96
C SER A 508 39.39 5.12 -0.53
N ALA A 509 38.15 5.59 -0.35
CA ALA A 509 37.57 5.90 0.96
C ALA A 509 37.16 4.65 1.77
N GLY A 510 37.13 3.48 1.14
CA GLY A 510 37.41 2.21 1.82
C GLY A 510 36.29 1.60 2.66
N TRP A 511 35.02 1.96 2.47
CA TRP A 511 33.90 1.34 3.20
C TRP A 511 32.69 0.99 2.33
N ALA A 512 31.97 -0.05 2.75
CA ALA A 512 30.64 -0.43 2.32
C ALA A 512 29.87 -1.05 3.50
N TRP A 513 28.54 -1.03 3.48
CA TRP A 513 27.66 -1.54 4.54
C TRP A 513 26.48 -2.34 4.00
N ARG A 514 25.88 -3.17 4.86
CA ARG A 514 24.66 -3.97 4.62
C ARG A 514 23.82 -4.04 5.89
N ILE A 515 22.51 -3.98 5.73
CA ILE A 515 21.51 -4.18 6.78
C ILE A 515 20.40 -5.10 6.27
N GLY A 516 19.85 -5.96 7.14
CA GLY A 516 18.55 -6.58 6.91
C GLY A 516 17.42 -5.63 7.36
N SER A 517 16.34 -6.17 7.92
CA SER A 517 15.35 -5.39 8.65
C SER A 517 14.78 -6.16 9.84
N SER A 518 14.56 -5.44 10.94
CA SER A 518 14.01 -6.01 12.16
C SER A 518 12.49 -6.17 12.13
N HIS A 519 11.82 -5.57 11.13
CA HIS A 519 10.35 -5.50 11.02
C HIS A 519 9.83 -6.47 9.94
N ASN A 520 8.85 -7.28 10.29
CA ASN A 520 8.33 -8.34 9.43
C ASN A 520 6.81 -8.22 9.30
N HIS A 521 6.31 -8.01 8.08
CA HIS A 521 4.88 -7.89 7.79
C HIS A 521 4.34 -9.19 7.17
N GLY A 522 3.16 -9.66 7.58
CA GLY A 522 2.52 -10.86 7.02
C GLY A 522 2.33 -10.78 5.51
N GLY A 523 2.01 -9.58 5.01
CA GLY A 523 1.88 -9.25 3.59
C GLY A 523 3.12 -9.52 2.72
N TYR A 524 4.33 -9.55 3.31
CA TYR A 524 5.59 -9.72 2.57
C TYR A 524 6.00 -11.19 2.36
N GLN A 525 5.44 -12.12 3.14
CA GLN A 525 5.91 -13.50 3.11
C GLN A 525 5.51 -14.19 1.79
N ASN A 526 6.37 -15.10 1.31
CA ASN A 526 6.16 -15.85 0.06
C ASN A 526 6.61 -17.31 0.23
N PRO A 527 5.74 -18.17 0.78
CA PRO A 527 6.08 -19.56 1.03
C PRO A 527 6.14 -20.38 -0.28
N MET A 528 5.55 -19.89 -1.37
CA MET A 528 5.70 -20.48 -2.70
C MET A 528 7.13 -20.33 -3.22
N ALA A 529 7.70 -19.13 -3.15
CA ALA A 529 9.10 -18.88 -3.47
C ALA A 529 10.05 -19.65 -2.53
N ALA A 530 9.77 -19.68 -1.22
CA ALA A 530 10.57 -20.41 -0.25
C ALA A 530 10.59 -21.94 -0.51
N TRP A 531 9.45 -22.51 -0.92
CA TRP A 531 9.39 -23.91 -1.37
C TRP A 531 10.15 -24.11 -2.69
N ALA A 532 10.01 -23.20 -3.66
CA ALA A 532 10.70 -23.32 -4.94
C ALA A 532 12.24 -23.32 -4.76
N LEU A 533 12.78 -22.36 -4.01
CA LEU A 533 14.23 -22.22 -3.75
C LEU A 533 14.82 -23.35 -2.88
N SER A 534 14.01 -23.99 -2.03
CA SER A 534 14.44 -25.14 -1.22
C SER A 534 14.28 -26.48 -1.93
N SER A 535 13.28 -26.63 -2.79
CA SER A 535 12.82 -27.95 -3.25
C SER A 535 12.97 -28.17 -4.77
N VAL A 536 12.82 -27.13 -5.60
CA VAL A 536 12.82 -27.27 -7.07
C VAL A 536 14.25 -27.20 -7.60
N ASN A 537 14.76 -28.30 -8.16
CA ASN A 537 16.18 -28.46 -8.50
C ASN A 537 16.78 -27.36 -9.37
N ALA A 538 16.05 -26.82 -10.36
CA ALA A 538 16.55 -25.74 -11.22
C ALA A 538 16.54 -24.34 -10.55
N LEU A 539 15.85 -24.19 -9.41
CA LEU A 539 15.75 -22.96 -8.64
C LEU A 539 16.57 -22.98 -7.34
N LYS A 540 17.26 -24.08 -7.03
CA LYS A 540 18.14 -24.15 -5.86
C LYS A 540 19.30 -23.14 -5.97
N PRO A 541 19.47 -22.22 -5.01
CA PRO A 541 20.58 -21.28 -5.02
C PRO A 541 21.95 -21.97 -4.88
N LYS A 542 23.04 -21.25 -5.16
CA LYS A 542 24.41 -21.81 -5.16
C LYS A 542 25.10 -21.73 -3.80
N GLY A 543 24.64 -20.83 -2.92
CA GLY A 543 25.12 -20.68 -1.55
C GLY A 543 25.00 -21.99 -0.79
N SER A 544 26.11 -22.41 -0.18
CA SER A 544 26.25 -23.72 0.46
C SER A 544 25.22 -24.01 1.56
N THR A 545 24.58 -22.97 2.10
CA THR A 545 23.55 -23.10 3.15
C THR A 545 22.16 -22.60 2.72
N ALA A 546 22.04 -22.02 1.52
CA ALA A 546 20.84 -21.32 1.06
C ALA A 546 19.59 -22.21 1.00
N VAL A 547 19.74 -23.44 0.51
CA VAL A 547 18.62 -24.42 0.44
C VAL A 547 18.05 -24.74 1.83
N THR A 548 18.92 -24.87 2.84
CA THR A 548 18.52 -25.11 4.23
C THR A 548 17.85 -23.87 4.84
N ASP A 549 18.35 -22.67 4.53
CA ASP A 549 17.73 -21.42 4.98
C ASP A 549 16.33 -21.23 4.39
N TRP A 550 16.14 -21.51 3.10
CA TRP A 550 14.82 -21.43 2.47
C TRP A 550 13.84 -22.51 2.94
N SER A 551 14.31 -23.72 3.26
CA SER A 551 13.49 -24.76 3.90
C SER A 551 13.04 -24.34 5.31
N THR A 552 13.96 -23.73 6.08
CA THR A 552 13.66 -23.14 7.39
C THR A 552 12.68 -21.98 7.26
N SER A 553 12.86 -21.12 6.26
CA SER A 553 12.00 -19.98 5.98
C SER A 553 10.60 -20.39 5.57
N LEU A 554 10.42 -21.39 4.71
CA LEU A 554 9.11 -21.96 4.37
C LEU A 554 8.33 -22.34 5.64
N THR A 555 8.98 -23.09 6.53
CA THR A 555 8.38 -23.53 7.79
C THR A 555 8.04 -22.32 8.67
N ARG A 556 8.98 -21.39 8.84
CA ARG A 556 8.82 -20.18 9.65
C ARG A 556 7.72 -19.26 9.16
N GLN A 557 7.58 -19.08 7.85
CA GLN A 557 6.53 -18.25 7.23
C GLN A 557 5.13 -18.86 7.46
N LEU A 558 4.97 -20.18 7.32
CA LEU A 558 3.69 -20.85 7.61
C LEU A 558 3.32 -20.78 9.09
N GLN A 559 4.30 -20.95 9.99
CA GLN A 559 4.12 -20.69 11.42
C GLN A 559 3.71 -19.23 11.69
N PHE A 560 4.34 -18.25 11.02
CA PHE A 560 4.04 -16.83 11.21
C PHE A 560 2.62 -16.48 10.78
N TYR A 561 2.19 -16.97 9.61
CA TYR A 561 0.80 -16.84 9.16
C TYR A 561 -0.19 -17.40 10.16
N LYS A 562 0.09 -18.57 10.75
CA LYS A 562 -0.82 -19.17 11.72
C LYS A 562 -0.86 -18.42 13.05
N TRP A 563 0.29 -17.94 13.51
CA TRP A 563 0.39 -17.11 14.72
C TRP A 563 -0.30 -15.75 14.57
N LEU A 564 -0.30 -15.17 13.37
CA LEU A 564 -1.03 -13.94 13.04
C LEU A 564 -2.50 -14.17 12.69
N GLN A 565 -2.97 -15.42 12.54
CA GLN A 565 -4.34 -15.69 12.10
C GLN A 565 -5.34 -15.34 13.21
N SER A 566 -6.17 -14.33 12.94
CA SER A 566 -7.26 -13.86 13.82
C SER A 566 -8.29 -14.94 14.15
N ALA A 567 -9.12 -14.66 15.15
CA ALA A 567 -10.28 -15.45 15.54
C ALA A 567 -11.27 -15.64 14.37
N GLU A 568 -11.41 -14.65 13.48
CA GLU A 568 -12.28 -14.69 12.30
C GLU A 568 -11.61 -15.43 11.14
N GLY A 569 -10.37 -15.08 10.78
CA GLY A 569 -9.59 -15.81 9.76
C GLY A 569 -8.55 -15.00 8.98
N ALA A 570 -8.64 -13.66 8.99
CA ALA A 570 -7.64 -12.75 8.43
C ALA A 570 -6.28 -12.85 9.13
N ILE A 571 -5.22 -12.38 8.46
CA ILE A 571 -3.85 -12.38 8.97
C ILE A 571 -3.50 -10.99 9.55
N GLY A 572 -3.14 -10.94 10.84
CA GLY A 572 -2.68 -9.72 11.52
C GLY A 572 -1.33 -9.20 10.99
N GLY A 573 -0.91 -8.03 11.47
CA GLY A 573 0.21 -7.27 10.89
C GLY A 573 1.52 -8.03 10.83
N GLY A 574 2.14 -8.31 11.97
CA GLY A 574 3.45 -8.92 11.99
C GLY A 574 4.19 -8.93 13.32
N ALA A 575 5.50 -8.77 13.26
CA ALA A 575 6.36 -8.72 14.43
C ALA A 575 7.68 -7.96 14.18
N THR A 576 8.22 -7.35 15.23
CA THR A 576 9.51 -6.65 15.21
C THR A 576 10.50 -7.19 16.24
N ASN A 577 11.78 -7.27 15.88
CA ASN A 577 12.90 -7.43 16.84
C ASN A 577 13.43 -6.09 17.37
N SER A 578 13.03 -4.97 16.78
CA SER A 578 13.43 -3.62 17.17
C SER A 578 12.18 -2.81 17.45
N TRP A 579 11.74 -2.82 18.72
CA TRP A 579 10.59 -2.01 19.13
C TRP A 579 10.91 -0.52 18.93
N GLU A 580 9.96 0.22 18.36
CA GLU A 580 10.13 1.63 17.92
C GLU A 580 11.37 1.84 17.02
N GLY A 581 11.86 0.77 16.38
CA GLY A 581 13.01 0.75 15.48
C GLY A 581 14.36 1.16 16.10
N HIS A 582 14.43 1.38 17.41
CA HIS A 582 15.66 1.66 18.15
C HIS A 582 15.93 0.65 19.29
N TYR A 583 15.42 -0.58 19.14
CA TYR A 583 15.53 -1.67 20.12
C TYR A 583 14.99 -1.31 21.51
N ALA A 584 13.90 -0.55 21.58
CA ALA A 584 13.25 -0.26 22.85
C ALA A 584 12.71 -1.54 23.52
N ALA A 585 12.32 -1.43 24.80
CA ALA A 585 11.59 -2.51 25.46
C ALA A 585 10.11 -2.46 25.00
N PRO A 586 9.56 -3.54 24.40
CA PRO A 586 8.15 -3.57 24.03
C PRO A 586 7.24 -3.58 25.27
N PRO A 587 5.95 -3.21 25.13
CA PRO A 587 4.95 -3.32 26.19
C PRO A 587 4.96 -4.67 26.92
N SER A 588 4.79 -4.63 28.24
CA SER A 588 4.79 -5.85 29.05
C SER A 588 3.60 -6.75 28.71
N GLY A 589 3.84 -8.05 28.56
CA GLY A 589 2.82 -9.03 28.18
C GLY A 589 2.53 -9.14 26.68
N LEU A 590 3.21 -8.35 25.83
CA LEU A 590 3.07 -8.43 24.38
C LEU A 590 3.62 -9.78 23.85
N PRO A 591 2.83 -10.59 23.11
CA PRO A 591 3.23 -11.89 22.59
C PRO A 591 4.44 -11.80 21.67
N LYS A 592 5.27 -12.84 21.67
CA LYS A 592 6.50 -12.89 20.86
C LYS A 592 6.55 -14.07 19.89
N PHE A 593 6.87 -13.84 18.64
CA PHE A 593 7.16 -14.87 17.64
C PHE A 593 8.67 -15.03 17.46
N PHE A 594 9.22 -16.16 17.88
CA PHE A 594 10.66 -16.45 17.95
C PHE A 594 11.49 -15.34 18.62
N GLY A 595 10.90 -14.61 19.57
CA GLY A 595 11.52 -13.52 20.31
C GLY A 595 11.21 -12.11 19.80
N MET A 596 10.61 -11.97 18.61
CA MET A 596 10.15 -10.71 18.03
C MET A 596 8.76 -10.37 18.60
N ALA A 597 8.55 -9.14 19.07
CA ALA A 597 7.28 -8.70 19.64
C ALA A 597 6.20 -8.54 18.55
N TYR A 598 4.95 -8.91 18.86
CA TYR A 598 3.80 -8.67 18.00
C TYR A 598 3.66 -7.19 17.66
N ASP A 599 3.39 -6.91 16.40
CA ASP A 599 3.19 -5.58 15.87
C ASP A 599 1.97 -5.65 14.93
N TRP A 600 0.97 -4.80 15.17
CA TRP A 600 -0.28 -4.83 14.40
C TRP A 600 -0.19 -3.95 13.13
N GLU A 601 0.74 -3.00 13.11
CA GLU A 601 0.98 -2.03 12.03
C GLU A 601 2.48 -1.95 11.64
N PRO A 602 3.18 -3.07 11.35
CA PRO A 602 4.62 -3.04 11.11
C PRO A 602 5.08 -1.97 10.11
N VAL A 603 6.14 -1.27 10.48
CA VAL A 603 6.93 -0.32 9.66
C VAL A 603 6.31 1.06 9.45
N TYR A 604 5.01 1.21 9.23
CA TYR A 604 4.40 2.51 8.96
C TYR A 604 2.97 2.63 9.48
N HIS A 605 2.66 3.82 9.99
CA HIS A 605 1.45 4.15 10.74
C HIS A 605 0.58 5.22 10.04
N ASP A 606 1.10 5.91 9.01
CA ASP A 606 0.33 6.87 8.20
C ASP A 606 0.24 6.44 6.72
N PRO A 607 -0.79 5.66 6.34
CA PRO A 607 -1.76 4.97 7.20
C PRO A 607 -1.21 3.66 7.80
N PRO A 608 -1.84 3.08 8.83
CA PRO A 608 -1.37 1.84 9.46
C PRO A 608 -1.25 0.67 8.49
N SER A 609 -0.08 0.05 8.42
CA SER A 609 0.30 -0.85 7.31
C SER A 609 -0.66 -2.02 7.05
N ASN A 610 -1.14 -2.68 8.10
CA ASN A 610 -2.06 -3.81 7.97
C ASN A 610 -3.55 -3.41 7.94
N GLN A 611 -3.88 -2.12 7.76
CA GLN A 611 -5.27 -1.72 7.53
C GLN A 611 -5.74 -2.06 6.10
N TRP A 612 -4.84 -2.30 5.14
CA TRP A 612 -5.19 -2.50 3.74
C TRP A 612 -5.44 -3.99 3.40
N PHE A 613 -6.64 -4.30 2.90
CA PHE A 613 -7.00 -5.66 2.48
C PHE A 613 -6.12 -6.22 1.33
N GLY A 614 -5.46 -5.37 0.53
CA GLY A 614 -4.58 -5.82 -0.54
C GLY A 614 -3.47 -6.76 -0.07
N PHE A 615 -2.89 -6.54 1.11
CA PHE A 615 -1.93 -7.48 1.69
C PHE A 615 -2.53 -8.85 1.97
N GLN A 616 -3.82 -8.95 2.31
CA GLN A 616 -4.48 -10.24 2.51
C GLN A 616 -4.55 -11.02 1.19
N ALA A 617 -4.93 -10.35 0.10
CA ALA A 617 -5.01 -10.96 -1.23
C ALA A 617 -3.62 -11.41 -1.73
N TRP A 618 -2.67 -10.48 -1.86
CA TRP A 618 -1.32 -10.75 -2.38
C TRP A 618 -0.57 -11.84 -1.60
N SER A 619 -0.71 -11.82 -0.28
CA SER A 619 -0.07 -12.78 0.62
C SER A 619 -0.69 -14.17 0.53
N MET A 620 -2.02 -14.26 0.61
CA MET A 620 -2.72 -15.55 0.60
C MET A 620 -2.73 -16.19 -0.79
N GLU A 621 -2.53 -15.42 -1.87
CA GLU A 621 -2.29 -15.97 -3.20
C GLU A 621 -1.07 -16.90 -3.20
N ARG A 622 0.04 -16.45 -2.59
CA ARG A 622 1.28 -17.23 -2.46
C ARG A 622 1.08 -18.49 -1.60
N VAL A 623 0.20 -18.43 -0.60
CA VAL A 623 -0.18 -19.59 0.23
C VAL A 623 -1.08 -20.57 -0.57
N ALA A 624 -2.02 -20.05 -1.35
CA ALA A 624 -2.92 -20.82 -2.21
C ALA A 624 -2.18 -21.54 -3.33
N GLU A 625 -1.20 -20.88 -3.95
CA GLU A 625 -0.30 -21.49 -4.93
C GLU A 625 0.53 -22.62 -4.33
N LEU A 626 1.13 -22.41 -3.15
CA LEU A 626 1.86 -23.47 -2.45
C LEU A 626 0.96 -24.68 -2.18
N TYR A 627 -0.24 -24.45 -1.65
CA TYR A 627 -1.20 -25.51 -1.41
C TYR A 627 -1.61 -26.21 -2.72
N TYR A 628 -1.86 -25.46 -3.79
CA TYR A 628 -2.19 -26.01 -5.10
C TYR A 628 -1.05 -26.87 -5.68
N ALA A 629 0.17 -26.35 -5.71
CA ALA A 629 1.34 -27.04 -6.27
C ALA A 629 1.75 -28.29 -5.47
N THR A 630 1.68 -28.23 -4.14
CA THR A 630 2.29 -29.26 -3.27
C THR A 630 1.30 -30.08 -2.45
N GLY A 631 0.08 -29.58 -2.21
CA GLY A 631 -0.84 -30.15 -1.23
C GLY A 631 -0.45 -29.90 0.23
N ASN A 632 0.48 -28.97 0.51
CA ASN A 632 0.96 -28.66 1.86
C ASN A 632 -0.20 -28.43 2.86
N ALA A 633 -0.23 -29.23 3.93
CA ALA A 633 -1.33 -29.26 4.89
C ALA A 633 -1.39 -28.01 5.78
N ASP A 634 -0.25 -27.42 6.12
CA ASP A 634 -0.17 -26.21 6.94
C ASP A 634 -0.72 -25.00 6.18
N ALA A 635 -0.34 -24.85 4.90
CA ALA A 635 -0.90 -23.87 3.97
C ALA A 635 -2.43 -24.05 3.83
N LYS A 636 -2.91 -25.29 3.67
CA LYS A 636 -4.36 -25.58 3.68
C LYS A 636 -5.02 -25.12 4.98
N SER A 637 -4.40 -25.38 6.13
CA SER A 637 -4.96 -25.04 7.46
C SER A 637 -5.07 -23.53 7.72
N VAL A 638 -4.28 -22.72 7.02
CA VAL A 638 -4.41 -21.25 7.01
C VAL A 638 -5.54 -20.85 6.05
N LEU A 639 -5.51 -21.37 4.82
CA LEU A 639 -6.48 -21.04 3.76
C LEU A 639 -7.92 -21.42 4.10
N ASP A 640 -8.17 -22.59 4.69
CA ASP A 640 -9.53 -23.05 5.01
C ASP A 640 -10.29 -22.02 5.87
N LYS A 641 -9.60 -21.42 6.85
CA LYS A 641 -10.18 -20.38 7.71
C LYS A 641 -10.21 -19.02 7.00
N TRP A 642 -9.13 -18.64 6.31
CA TRP A 642 -9.04 -17.35 5.63
C TRP A 642 -10.06 -17.20 4.49
N VAL A 643 -10.23 -18.22 3.64
CA VAL A 643 -11.18 -18.22 2.52
C VAL A 643 -12.62 -18.13 3.04
N THR A 644 -12.93 -18.81 4.14
CA THR A 644 -14.24 -18.73 4.81
C THR A 644 -14.53 -17.28 5.25
N TRP A 645 -13.58 -16.64 5.93
CA TRP A 645 -13.68 -15.24 6.35
C TRP A 645 -13.83 -14.28 5.16
N ALA A 646 -12.92 -14.35 4.18
CA ALA A 646 -12.89 -13.43 3.04
C ALA A 646 -14.17 -13.53 2.19
N LEU A 647 -14.71 -14.75 1.98
CA LEU A 647 -15.98 -14.95 1.30
C LEU A 647 -17.17 -14.37 2.09
N SER A 648 -17.15 -14.42 3.43
CA SER A 648 -18.19 -13.78 4.25
C SER A 648 -18.17 -12.25 4.15
N GLY A 649 -17.00 -11.67 3.87
CA GLY A 649 -16.81 -10.25 3.58
C GLY A 649 -16.97 -9.86 2.10
N THR A 650 -17.45 -10.75 1.23
CA THR A 650 -17.54 -10.51 -0.22
C THR A 650 -18.99 -10.55 -0.70
N THR A 651 -19.41 -9.50 -1.41
CA THR A 651 -20.69 -9.46 -2.13
C THR A 651 -20.42 -9.42 -3.63
N VAL A 652 -21.14 -10.25 -4.41
CA VAL A 652 -21.19 -10.13 -5.87
C VAL A 652 -22.65 -10.12 -6.31
N ASN A 653 -23.06 -9.06 -7.00
CA ASN A 653 -24.43 -8.82 -7.43
C ASN A 653 -24.72 -9.43 -8.80
N SER A 654 -26.00 -9.64 -9.12
CA SER A 654 -26.43 -10.21 -10.41
C SER A 654 -26.12 -9.35 -11.64
N ASP A 655 -25.83 -8.07 -11.45
CA ASP A 655 -25.35 -7.18 -12.52
C ASP A 655 -23.83 -7.30 -12.77
N GLY A 656 -23.10 -8.05 -11.95
CA GLY A 656 -21.64 -8.19 -12.00
C GLY A 656 -20.89 -7.10 -11.23
N THR A 657 -21.57 -6.21 -10.49
CA THR A 657 -20.88 -5.37 -9.50
C THR A 657 -20.49 -6.23 -8.29
N TYR A 658 -19.37 -5.91 -7.66
CA TYR A 658 -18.89 -6.62 -6.48
C TYR A 658 -18.39 -5.63 -5.43
N ARG A 659 -18.34 -6.08 -4.17
CA ARG A 659 -17.70 -5.39 -3.06
C ARG A 659 -16.90 -6.42 -2.26
N ILE A 660 -15.58 -6.18 -2.17
CA ILE A 660 -14.63 -6.93 -1.34
C ILE A 660 -14.22 -6.06 -0.14
N PRO A 661 -13.65 -6.61 0.94
CA PRO A 661 -13.15 -5.79 2.05
C PRO A 661 -12.10 -4.78 1.58
N SER A 662 -12.01 -3.61 2.21
CA SER A 662 -11.02 -2.59 1.87
C SER A 662 -10.18 -2.19 3.07
N THR A 663 -10.76 -1.47 4.02
CA THR A 663 -10.10 -1.09 5.27
C THR A 663 -10.42 -2.10 6.37
N LEU A 664 -9.38 -2.58 7.04
CA LEU A 664 -9.42 -3.50 8.16
C LEU A 664 -9.07 -2.76 9.45
N ARG A 665 -9.74 -3.13 10.55
CA ARG A 665 -9.42 -2.70 11.91
C ARG A 665 -9.08 -3.90 12.77
N TRP A 666 -8.06 -3.75 13.60
CA TRP A 666 -7.47 -4.80 14.42
C TRP A 666 -7.65 -4.46 15.89
N THR A 667 -7.98 -5.47 16.71
CA THR A 667 -8.04 -5.33 18.15
C THR A 667 -7.50 -6.58 18.83
N GLY A 668 -6.81 -6.40 19.96
CA GLY A 668 -6.18 -7.49 20.69
C GLY A 668 -4.86 -7.93 20.07
N GLN A 669 -4.47 -9.18 20.32
CA GLN A 669 -3.13 -9.71 20.02
C GLN A 669 -3.18 -11.24 19.98
N PRO A 670 -2.17 -11.93 19.39
CA PRO A 670 -2.06 -13.38 19.46
C PRO A 670 -2.13 -13.92 20.91
N ASP A 671 -2.71 -15.09 21.12
CA ASP A 671 -3.02 -15.58 22.48
C ASP A 671 -1.76 -15.90 23.30
N SER A 672 -0.65 -16.25 22.62
CA SER A 672 0.61 -16.61 23.27
C SER A 672 1.84 -16.29 22.40
N SER A 673 2.98 -16.15 23.07
CA SER A 673 4.28 -16.25 22.40
C SER A 673 4.46 -17.64 21.76
N PHE A 674 5.24 -17.71 20.69
CA PHE A 674 5.51 -18.95 19.95
C PHE A 674 6.98 -19.05 19.52
N SER A 675 7.60 -20.21 19.75
CA SER A 675 8.95 -20.54 19.27
C SER A 675 9.14 -22.05 19.05
N GLY A 676 8.05 -22.75 18.72
CA GLY A 676 8.00 -24.21 18.62
C GLY A 676 8.37 -24.75 17.23
N THR A 677 8.43 -26.07 17.12
CA THR A 677 8.68 -26.78 15.84
C THR A 677 7.41 -27.12 15.06
N GLY A 678 6.25 -27.22 15.73
CA GLY A 678 4.96 -27.46 15.09
C GLY A 678 4.28 -26.17 14.59
N MET A 679 2.97 -26.20 14.40
CA MET A 679 2.16 -25.00 14.13
C MET A 679 1.68 -24.34 15.43
N PRO A 680 1.58 -23.00 15.49
CA PRO A 680 0.92 -22.28 16.59
C PRO A 680 -0.53 -22.71 16.81
N ALA A 681 -1.00 -22.53 18.04
CA ALA A 681 -2.42 -22.63 18.38
C ALA A 681 -3.23 -21.55 17.64
N ALA A 682 -4.54 -21.78 17.48
CA ALA A 682 -5.43 -20.77 16.92
C ALA A 682 -5.71 -19.67 17.96
N ASN A 683 -5.66 -18.41 17.54
CA ASN A 683 -5.96 -17.28 18.42
C ASN A 683 -7.47 -17.13 18.67
N THR A 684 -7.81 -16.69 19.87
CA THR A 684 -9.14 -16.34 20.34
C THR A 684 -9.25 -14.87 20.76
N GLY A 685 -8.11 -14.19 21.04
CA GLY A 685 -8.04 -12.79 21.45
C GLY A 685 -7.48 -11.82 20.40
N LEU A 686 -7.15 -12.28 19.19
CA LEU A 686 -6.82 -11.42 18.04
C LEU A 686 -8.02 -11.32 17.11
N HIS A 687 -8.56 -10.12 16.93
CA HIS A 687 -9.77 -9.89 16.13
C HIS A 687 -9.54 -8.91 14.97
N VAL A 688 -10.26 -9.15 13.86
CA VAL A 688 -10.38 -8.23 12.72
C VAL A 688 -11.83 -7.76 12.56
N THR A 689 -12.01 -6.51 12.15
CA THR A 689 -13.28 -5.97 11.65
C THR A 689 -13.07 -5.37 10.27
N ILE A 690 -13.98 -5.65 9.34
CA ILE A 690 -14.04 -4.97 8.04
C ILE A 690 -14.74 -3.63 8.28
N GLN A 691 -14.02 -2.52 8.14
CA GLN A 691 -14.59 -1.18 8.32
C GLN A 691 -15.41 -0.76 7.10
N ASP A 692 -14.88 -1.01 5.92
CA ASP A 692 -15.50 -0.65 4.64
C ASP A 692 -15.08 -1.64 3.53
N TYR A 693 -15.64 -1.42 2.35
CA TYR A 693 -15.53 -2.29 1.19
C TYR A 693 -15.11 -1.49 -0.02
N THR A 694 -14.49 -2.14 -1.01
CA THR A 694 -14.04 -1.55 -2.28
C THR A 694 -14.42 -2.43 -3.48
N ASP A 695 -14.34 -1.82 -4.66
CA ASP A 695 -14.39 -2.42 -5.99
C ASP A 695 -13.03 -2.29 -6.72
N ASP A 696 -11.94 -2.15 -5.95
CA ASP A 696 -10.55 -2.19 -6.42
C ASP A 696 -10.28 -3.42 -7.29
N ILE A 697 -10.08 -3.16 -8.58
CA ILE A 697 -9.89 -4.17 -9.63
C ILE A 697 -8.58 -4.96 -9.49
N GLY A 698 -7.52 -4.36 -8.95
CA GLY A 698 -6.21 -5.02 -8.80
C GLY A 698 -6.23 -6.00 -7.64
N VAL A 699 -6.70 -5.53 -6.48
CA VAL A 699 -6.90 -6.37 -5.29
C VAL A 699 -7.93 -7.46 -5.57
N ALA A 700 -9.00 -7.17 -6.32
CA ALA A 700 -9.97 -8.17 -6.75
C ALA A 700 -9.38 -9.23 -7.71
N GLY A 701 -8.44 -8.84 -8.59
CA GLY A 701 -7.69 -9.75 -9.46
C GLY A 701 -6.86 -10.76 -8.65
N SER A 702 -6.04 -10.28 -7.71
CA SER A 702 -5.29 -11.15 -6.80
C SER A 702 -6.21 -11.99 -5.90
N TYR A 703 -7.28 -11.40 -5.36
CA TYR A 703 -8.25 -12.14 -4.54
C TYR A 703 -8.92 -13.29 -5.32
N ALA A 704 -9.30 -13.06 -6.57
CA ALA A 704 -9.79 -14.13 -7.45
C ALA A 704 -8.75 -15.23 -7.67
N LYS A 705 -7.45 -14.90 -7.75
CA LYS A 705 -6.35 -15.89 -7.80
C LYS A 705 -6.26 -16.74 -6.53
N VAL A 706 -6.34 -16.15 -5.34
CA VAL A 706 -6.42 -16.90 -4.07
C VAL A 706 -7.56 -17.92 -4.10
N LEU A 707 -8.77 -17.44 -4.46
CA LEU A 707 -9.97 -18.25 -4.49
C LEU A 707 -9.90 -19.38 -5.51
N MET A 708 -9.38 -19.14 -6.73
CA MET A 708 -9.33 -20.17 -7.77
C MET A 708 -8.26 -21.24 -7.49
N PHE A 709 -7.06 -20.87 -7.02
CA PHE A 709 -6.02 -21.84 -6.66
C PHE A 709 -6.47 -22.74 -5.50
N TYR A 710 -7.04 -22.13 -4.45
CA TYR A 710 -7.66 -22.88 -3.35
C TYR A 710 -8.78 -23.79 -3.85
N ALA A 711 -9.72 -23.27 -4.63
CA ALA A 711 -10.86 -24.04 -5.12
C ALA A 711 -10.46 -25.21 -6.03
N ALA A 712 -9.45 -25.03 -6.89
CA ALA A 712 -8.95 -26.08 -7.77
C ALA A 712 -8.31 -27.25 -7.00
N LYS A 713 -7.69 -26.97 -5.85
CA LYS A 713 -7.06 -28.00 -5.01
C LYS A 713 -7.99 -28.61 -3.96
N ALA A 714 -8.84 -27.81 -3.33
CA ALA A 714 -9.78 -28.21 -2.29
C ALA A 714 -11.15 -28.68 -2.83
N ASN A 715 -11.40 -28.57 -4.13
CA ASN A 715 -12.71 -28.76 -4.77
C ASN A 715 -13.81 -27.86 -4.17
N HIS A 716 -13.48 -26.60 -3.88
CA HIS A 716 -14.34 -25.68 -3.12
C HIS A 716 -15.27 -24.84 -4.02
N ALA A 717 -16.48 -25.34 -4.27
CA ALA A 717 -17.44 -24.79 -5.23
C ALA A 717 -17.75 -23.29 -5.03
N GLN A 718 -17.96 -22.83 -3.79
CA GLN A 718 -18.26 -21.41 -3.51
C GLN A 718 -17.09 -20.48 -3.84
N ALA A 719 -15.85 -20.92 -3.59
CA ALA A 719 -14.66 -20.12 -3.91
C ALA A 719 -14.45 -20.02 -5.42
N LYS A 720 -14.64 -21.13 -6.16
CA LYS A 720 -14.65 -21.13 -7.62
C LYS A 720 -15.71 -20.16 -8.17
N ALA A 721 -16.95 -20.25 -7.68
CA ALA A 721 -18.05 -19.41 -8.13
C ALA A 721 -17.80 -17.92 -7.87
N ALA A 722 -17.27 -17.56 -6.69
CA ALA A 722 -16.92 -16.18 -6.35
C ALA A 722 -15.78 -15.65 -7.22
N ALA A 723 -14.70 -16.42 -7.41
CA ALA A 723 -13.59 -16.05 -8.31
C ALA A 723 -14.09 -15.77 -9.74
N LYS A 724 -14.95 -16.66 -10.27
CA LYS A 724 -15.57 -16.51 -11.59
C LYS A 724 -16.42 -15.24 -11.67
N ALA A 725 -17.28 -15.01 -10.69
CA ALA A 725 -18.23 -13.90 -10.70
C ALA A 725 -17.54 -12.53 -10.56
N ILE A 726 -16.43 -12.46 -9.80
CA ILE A 726 -15.58 -11.26 -9.74
C ILE A 726 -14.94 -10.98 -11.10
N LEU A 727 -14.30 -11.99 -11.73
CA LEU A 727 -13.65 -11.80 -13.03
C LEU A 727 -14.63 -11.47 -14.17
N ASP A 728 -15.79 -12.13 -14.18
CA ASP A 728 -16.87 -11.81 -15.12
C ASP A 728 -17.41 -10.39 -14.89
N GLY A 729 -17.51 -9.95 -13.63
CA GLY A 729 -17.89 -8.60 -13.23
C GLY A 729 -16.92 -7.54 -13.75
N ILE A 730 -15.63 -7.70 -13.45
CA ILE A 730 -14.54 -6.85 -13.95
C ILE A 730 -14.57 -6.77 -15.48
N TRP A 731 -14.65 -7.93 -16.14
CA TRP A 731 -14.63 -8.02 -17.60
C TRP A 731 -15.84 -7.33 -18.25
N LYS A 732 -17.03 -7.47 -17.65
CA LYS A 732 -18.27 -6.89 -18.16
C LYS A 732 -18.38 -5.39 -17.93
N ASN A 733 -17.98 -4.92 -16.75
CA ASN A 733 -18.36 -3.59 -16.25
C ASN A 733 -17.21 -2.57 -16.23
N ASN A 734 -15.94 -3.00 -16.26
CA ASN A 734 -14.79 -2.14 -15.97
C ASN A 734 -13.81 -1.94 -17.13
N GLN A 735 -14.05 -2.52 -18.31
CA GLN A 735 -13.18 -2.35 -19.48
C GLN A 735 -13.22 -0.94 -20.09
N ASP A 736 -12.06 -0.52 -20.60
CA ASP A 736 -11.89 0.67 -21.44
C ASP A 736 -10.82 0.44 -22.53
N ALA A 737 -10.31 1.51 -23.16
CA ALA A 737 -9.31 1.43 -24.23
C ALA A 737 -7.93 0.92 -23.76
N LYS A 738 -7.52 1.25 -22.53
CA LYS A 738 -6.19 0.94 -22.00
C LYS A 738 -6.15 -0.38 -21.24
N GLY A 739 -7.28 -0.84 -20.68
CA GLY A 739 -7.31 -2.07 -19.89
C GLY A 739 -8.66 -2.27 -19.24
N VAL A 740 -8.62 -2.30 -17.90
CA VAL A 740 -9.76 -2.16 -17.00
C VAL A 740 -9.47 -1.04 -15.99
N SER A 741 -10.48 -0.26 -15.60
CA SER A 741 -10.36 0.74 -14.53
C SER A 741 -11.71 1.05 -13.86
N ILE A 742 -11.65 1.69 -12.69
CA ILE A 742 -12.81 2.26 -11.97
C ILE A 742 -12.57 3.74 -11.66
N PRO A 743 -13.62 4.54 -11.41
CA PRO A 743 -13.46 5.88 -10.86
C PRO A 743 -13.04 5.83 -9.38
N GLU A 744 -11.85 6.34 -9.08
CA GLU A 744 -11.29 6.43 -7.72
C GLU A 744 -11.30 7.89 -7.25
N THR A 745 -11.88 8.18 -6.08
CA THR A 745 -11.89 9.54 -5.50
C THR A 745 -10.70 9.74 -4.57
N ARG A 746 -9.81 10.67 -4.89
CA ARG A 746 -8.56 10.90 -4.17
C ARG A 746 -8.68 12.03 -3.15
N ASN A 747 -9.38 11.74 -2.04
CA ASN A 747 -9.55 12.69 -0.92
C ASN A 747 -8.21 13.06 -0.26
N ASP A 748 -7.27 12.11 -0.27
CA ASP A 748 -5.90 12.20 0.23
C ASP A 748 -5.06 13.23 -0.55
N TYR A 749 -5.43 13.59 -1.78
CA TYR A 749 -4.73 14.63 -2.56
C TYR A 749 -4.86 16.05 -2.01
N SER A 750 -5.63 16.24 -0.93
CA SER A 750 -5.54 17.45 -0.10
C SER A 750 -4.12 17.63 0.48
N ARG A 751 -3.44 16.52 0.79
CA ARG A 751 -2.07 16.49 1.34
C ARG A 751 -0.97 16.92 0.37
N LEU A 752 -1.29 17.11 -0.91
CA LEU A 752 -0.34 17.67 -1.88
C LEU A 752 0.09 19.10 -1.52
N ALA A 753 -0.68 19.80 -0.68
CA ALA A 753 -0.32 21.10 -0.11
C ALA A 753 0.30 21.03 1.30
N ASP A 754 0.45 19.84 1.90
CA ASP A 754 0.95 19.69 3.27
C ASP A 754 2.42 20.13 3.38
N PRO A 755 2.83 20.75 4.51
CA PRO A 755 4.23 21.05 4.77
C PRO A 755 5.04 19.77 4.95
N ILE A 756 6.22 19.71 4.36
CA ILE A 756 7.19 18.64 4.59
C ILE A 756 8.14 19.05 5.72
N TYR A 757 8.50 18.12 6.61
CA TYR A 757 9.49 18.41 7.64
C TYR A 757 10.87 18.59 7.01
N VAL A 758 11.54 19.71 7.31
CA VAL A 758 12.94 19.99 6.98
C VAL A 758 13.62 20.53 8.24
N PRO A 759 14.79 19.99 8.66
CA PRO A 759 15.48 20.45 9.86
C PRO A 759 15.77 21.95 9.86
N SER A 760 15.62 22.59 11.03
CA SER A 760 15.81 24.04 11.18
C SER A 760 17.20 24.50 10.72
N GLY A 761 17.24 25.44 9.78
CA GLY A 761 18.47 25.97 9.20
C GLY A 761 19.08 25.13 8.07
N TRP A 762 18.52 23.95 7.77
CA TRP A 762 18.87 23.20 6.58
C TRP A 762 18.22 23.84 5.35
N THR A 763 18.98 24.01 4.27
CA THR A 763 18.49 24.51 2.98
C THR A 763 19.18 23.80 1.82
N GLY A 764 18.42 23.45 0.80
CA GLY A 764 18.90 22.81 -0.42
C GLY A 764 18.01 23.08 -1.63
N LYS A 765 18.29 22.39 -2.74
CA LYS A 765 17.46 22.47 -3.96
C LYS A 765 17.28 21.11 -4.63
N MET A 766 16.09 20.89 -5.19
CA MET A 766 15.84 19.83 -6.16
C MET A 766 16.53 20.17 -7.50
N PRO A 767 16.74 19.20 -8.41
CA PRO A 767 17.44 19.44 -9.69
C PRO A 767 16.77 20.48 -10.61
N ASN A 768 15.43 20.58 -10.58
CA ASN A 768 14.68 21.62 -11.29
C ASN A 768 14.82 23.04 -10.68
N GLY A 769 15.51 23.16 -9.54
CA GLY A 769 15.75 24.42 -8.83
C GLY A 769 14.76 24.71 -7.68
N ASP A 770 13.77 23.84 -7.43
CA ASP A 770 12.80 24.02 -6.34
C ASP A 770 13.52 24.09 -4.98
N PRO A 771 13.22 25.09 -4.14
CA PRO A 771 13.88 25.25 -2.86
C PRO A 771 13.34 24.26 -1.82
N ILE A 772 14.26 23.56 -1.14
CA ILE A 772 13.96 22.67 -0.02
C ILE A 772 14.39 23.39 1.26
N ASN A 773 13.45 23.74 2.13
CA ASN A 773 13.66 24.44 3.40
C ASN A 773 12.44 24.26 4.34
N SER A 774 12.45 24.86 5.53
CA SER A 774 11.37 24.72 6.53
C SER A 774 10.00 25.32 6.16
N SER A 775 9.83 25.87 4.95
CA SER A 775 8.53 26.30 4.40
C SER A 775 8.09 25.48 3.18
N SER A 776 8.84 24.44 2.83
CA SER A 776 8.50 23.55 1.72
C SER A 776 7.27 22.70 2.03
N THR A 777 6.50 22.42 0.98
CA THR A 777 5.35 21.51 0.95
C THR A 777 5.62 20.39 -0.07
N PHE A 778 4.80 19.33 -0.07
CA PHE A 778 4.93 18.23 -1.05
C PHE A 778 5.06 18.76 -2.49
N ILE A 779 4.14 19.65 -2.90
CA ILE A 779 4.11 20.23 -4.24
C ILE A 779 5.18 21.31 -4.48
N SER A 780 5.73 21.95 -3.44
CA SER A 780 6.75 22.99 -3.64
C SER A 780 8.11 22.44 -4.06
N ILE A 781 8.40 21.18 -3.73
CA ILE A 781 9.62 20.45 -4.15
C ILE A 781 9.38 19.51 -5.35
N ARG A 782 8.17 19.56 -5.92
CA ARG A 782 7.72 18.78 -7.08
C ARG A 782 7.00 19.70 -8.07
N SER A 783 7.50 20.92 -8.28
CA SER A 783 6.76 21.98 -9.01
C SER A 783 6.44 21.63 -10.47
N TRP A 784 7.16 20.67 -11.05
CA TRP A 784 6.86 20.07 -12.34
C TRP A 784 5.46 19.44 -12.40
N TYR A 785 4.87 19.02 -11.27
CA TYR A 785 3.48 18.52 -11.24
C TYR A 785 2.46 19.56 -11.73
N LYS A 786 2.78 20.86 -11.68
CA LYS A 786 1.90 21.92 -12.17
C LYS A 786 1.76 21.94 -13.70
N ASN A 787 2.63 21.19 -14.41
CA ASN A 787 2.57 20.98 -15.85
C ASN A 787 1.86 19.66 -16.22
N ASP A 788 1.44 18.86 -15.24
CA ASP A 788 0.72 17.61 -15.48
C ASP A 788 -0.66 17.89 -16.11
N PRO A 789 -1.09 17.14 -17.14
CA PRO A 789 -2.40 17.34 -17.79
C PRO A 789 -3.58 17.35 -16.82
N ASP A 790 -3.51 16.56 -15.74
CA ASP A 790 -4.56 16.45 -14.74
C ASP A 790 -4.38 17.38 -13.52
N TRP A 791 -3.31 18.19 -13.48
CA TRP A 791 -3.06 19.15 -12.39
C TRP A 791 -4.26 20.06 -12.13
N SER A 792 -5.00 20.45 -13.17
CA SER A 792 -6.18 21.31 -13.05
C SER A 792 -7.27 20.73 -12.13
N LYS A 793 -7.42 19.39 -12.07
CA LYS A 793 -8.35 18.70 -11.16
C LYS A 793 -7.91 18.87 -9.71
N VAL A 794 -6.62 18.63 -9.44
CA VAL A 794 -6.00 18.76 -8.11
C VAL A 794 -6.01 20.22 -7.65
N GLN A 795 -5.61 21.15 -8.51
CA GLN A 795 -5.59 22.57 -8.20
C GLN A 795 -6.98 23.10 -7.82
N SER A 796 -8.04 22.58 -8.45
CA SER A 796 -9.43 22.87 -8.08
C SER A 796 -9.75 22.38 -6.66
N PHE A 797 -9.36 21.16 -6.31
CA PHE A 797 -9.55 20.59 -4.96
C PHE A 797 -8.78 21.39 -3.90
N LEU A 798 -7.50 21.68 -4.14
CA LEU A 798 -6.66 22.50 -3.23
C LEU A 798 -7.18 23.94 -3.07
N ASN A 799 -8.00 24.43 -4.00
CA ASN A 799 -8.69 25.71 -3.92
C ASN A 799 -10.08 25.62 -3.23
N GLY A 800 -10.41 24.49 -2.58
CA GLY A 800 -11.69 24.27 -1.90
C GLY A 800 -12.80 23.64 -2.76
N GLY A 801 -12.45 23.08 -3.92
CA GLY A 801 -13.37 22.28 -4.73
C GLY A 801 -13.62 20.87 -4.15
N SER A 802 -14.35 20.03 -4.90
CA SER A 802 -14.52 18.61 -4.55
C SER A 802 -13.23 17.82 -4.78
N ALA A 803 -13.05 16.72 -4.04
CA ALA A 803 -11.95 15.78 -4.25
C ALA A 803 -11.93 15.26 -5.71
N PRO A 804 -10.73 15.16 -6.34
CA PRO A 804 -10.61 14.78 -7.73
C PRO A 804 -10.87 13.28 -7.93
N VAL A 805 -11.44 12.94 -9.08
CA VAL A 805 -11.73 11.57 -9.47
C VAL A 805 -10.84 11.18 -10.66
N PHE A 806 -10.19 10.02 -10.53
CA PHE A 806 -9.27 9.46 -11.52
C PHE A 806 -9.73 8.09 -11.97
N ARG A 807 -9.16 7.58 -13.07
CA ARG A 807 -9.30 6.19 -13.53
C ARG A 807 -7.91 5.67 -13.82
N TYR A 808 -7.34 4.93 -12.87
CA TYR A 808 -5.94 4.53 -12.91
C TYR A 808 -5.72 3.20 -13.62
N HIS A 809 -4.65 3.15 -14.41
CA HIS A 809 -4.15 1.97 -15.08
C HIS A 809 -2.81 1.57 -14.46
N ARG A 810 -2.83 1.22 -13.16
CA ARG A 810 -1.66 0.72 -12.44
C ARG A 810 -1.18 -0.59 -13.07
N PHE A 811 0.09 -0.67 -13.46
CA PHE A 811 0.65 -1.79 -14.20
C PHE A 811 0.47 -3.14 -13.49
N TRP A 812 0.69 -3.15 -12.17
CA TRP A 812 0.46 -4.32 -11.33
C TRP A 812 -1.01 -4.77 -11.35
N ALA A 813 -1.96 -3.84 -11.25
CA ALA A 813 -3.40 -4.13 -11.20
C ALA A 813 -3.92 -4.70 -12.53
N GLN A 814 -3.47 -4.14 -13.66
CA GLN A 814 -3.79 -4.69 -14.99
C GLN A 814 -3.22 -6.11 -15.15
N THR A 815 -2.01 -6.33 -14.64
CA THR A 815 -1.35 -7.64 -14.67
C THR A 815 -2.04 -8.65 -13.76
N ASP A 816 -2.47 -8.26 -12.56
CA ASP A 816 -3.22 -9.13 -11.64
C ASP A 816 -4.53 -9.59 -12.28
N VAL A 817 -5.30 -8.68 -12.90
CA VAL A 817 -6.52 -9.04 -13.64
C VAL A 817 -6.21 -9.92 -14.86
N ALA A 818 -5.20 -9.56 -15.66
CA ALA A 818 -4.82 -10.35 -16.84
C ALA A 818 -4.41 -11.78 -16.46
N THR A 819 -3.49 -11.92 -15.50
CA THR A 819 -3.00 -13.23 -15.04
C THR A 819 -4.12 -14.03 -14.34
N ALA A 820 -5.04 -13.39 -13.62
CA ALA A 820 -6.22 -14.05 -13.06
C ALA A 820 -7.15 -14.63 -14.15
N LEU A 821 -7.41 -13.87 -15.22
CA LEU A 821 -8.17 -14.37 -16.38
C LEU A 821 -7.45 -15.58 -17.01
N GLY A 822 -6.16 -15.46 -17.31
CA GLY A 822 -5.37 -16.57 -17.87
C GLY A 822 -5.41 -17.82 -16.98
N GLN A 823 -5.18 -17.64 -15.68
CA GLN A 823 -5.16 -18.71 -14.69
C GLN A 823 -6.54 -19.39 -14.52
N TYR A 824 -7.64 -18.63 -14.52
CA TYR A 824 -8.99 -19.21 -14.43
C TYR A 824 -9.27 -20.13 -15.63
N GLY A 825 -8.92 -19.69 -16.85
CA GLY A 825 -9.07 -20.48 -18.07
C GLY A 825 -8.25 -21.77 -18.07
N LEU A 826 -7.09 -21.78 -17.41
CA LEU A 826 -6.22 -22.95 -17.26
C LEU A 826 -6.71 -23.93 -16.18
N LEU A 827 -7.17 -23.43 -15.02
CA LEU A 827 -7.66 -24.26 -13.91
C LEU A 827 -9.05 -24.84 -14.18
N PHE A 828 -9.91 -24.10 -14.88
CA PHE A 828 -11.31 -24.45 -15.10
C PHE A 828 -11.69 -24.32 -16.59
N PRO A 829 -11.13 -25.18 -17.48
CA PRO A 829 -11.33 -25.06 -18.93
C PRO A 829 -12.79 -25.21 -19.40
N ASN A 830 -13.65 -25.82 -18.57
CA ASN A 830 -15.08 -26.02 -18.83
C ASN A 830 -16.01 -24.98 -18.16
N GLY A 831 -15.45 -23.93 -17.54
CA GLY A 831 -16.18 -22.99 -16.68
C GLY A 831 -16.14 -23.40 -15.22
#